data_AF-A0A8S1CL38-F1
#
_entry.id   AF-A0A8S1CL38-F1
#
_cell.length_a   1.000
_cell.length_b   1.000
_cell.length_c   1.000
_cell.angle_alpha   90.00
_cell.angle_beta   90.00
_cell.angle_gamma   90.00
#
_symmetry.space_group_name_H-M   'P 1'
#
loop_
_entity.id
_entity.type
_entity.pdbx_description
1 polymer ?
#
loop_
_entity_poly.entity_id
_entity_poly.type
_entity_poly.pdbx_seq_one_letter_code
_entity_poly.pdbx_strand_id
1 'polypeptide(L)'
;MIKLLVFAALASTVYGAAVPSSRIFGGELAQLGQFGFQASLEHGMYFCTGVLISPSAVITSASCLKYSNEPLRITIGAVNFQNVEAEGAALRYAQRYQILYHEAYNSETFENNVALVQIDPPIKHNEFKPVQLPAKSMINEFLNTTQVTIMGWDQTFSGSPSDDNLYYAETYTYNFEDCLSLYGAYNLHETQLCLDRRLPTLPTPCYDDYGGPMLAQDEAGHYILIGTHSHKDRYVNNIGCFESTIPVVYSRVAAFLDWIEINPARIAPKAHSADLNVYFNSVVARDKLYSVARNEAASNLSPEAALHTKQVVSMKYEQLPGKRRSSLQIVSCRLANAMRALWWLVPLLLGPPAGAMCPSQCMCDDASLVVSCENAQIGVMPIQLNPEVETIRLKGNSITTLELSLSFYARVRSLDVSYNLLQNLGSGLFQEQSRLAELNVSNNEITMIFPEAFSGLTELRVLDLSNNQISSASEGSVWKGLESLWELNLSHNRLDALAAKDDDNDCAPLRNLRTLTLDGNLFSFPPSNCLAHLDSLRQLGLADNRLTFIGDEDFPAALSDLQALNLQGNQISSLSPNCFANLSQLHALDLADNNITFVPTNSLSRLKSLQDLDLSGNPITRIAPLAFQALFELRRLRVSRLSELEHIDPRALAENVRLEEVRLELCPQLKRLPPRLFHSNPLLTRVALRGNALQTIAPGDLPHRQLRYLALADNPFRCNCSLLWLWKLARNSAQNPAYGNHTPAWAATAGGASCWEPLPVRGIPVYKAPEETVGCEASWGTVLMVTGVVLSLFTVTCAILFYCGGGGRWCRPETTDTPSSRSNGLKDHYPQPPQNNMYHQHHLLHHHHMGLGPPHMWTDPDQVVPPEYEYSTTDGGVISVKKPSTSNSLGVYV
;
A
#
# COMPACT_ATOMS: atom_id res chain seq x y z
N MET A 1 -13.80 -60.78 -48.74
CA MET A 1 -12.45 -60.62 -49.32
C MET A 1 -11.84 -59.35 -48.74
N ILE A 2 -10.56 -59.20 -48.41
CA ILE A 2 -9.41 -60.07 -48.13
C ILE A 2 -8.22 -59.10 -48.23
N LYS A 3 -7.38 -59.06 -47.18
CA LYS A 3 -6.06 -58.41 -47.10
C LYS A 3 -6.04 -56.87 -47.01
N LEU A 4 -5.49 -56.29 -45.92
CA LEU A 4 -4.10 -56.38 -45.39
C LEU A 4 -3.12 -55.73 -46.40
N LEU A 5 -2.08 -54.98 -46.02
CA LEU A 5 -1.56 -54.48 -44.72
C LEU A 5 -0.49 -53.39 -45.05
N VAL A 6 0.09 -52.76 -44.02
CA VAL A 6 1.33 -51.94 -44.08
C VAL A 6 1.24 -50.63 -44.90
N PHE A 7 0.98 -49.51 -44.23
CA PHE A 7 2.00 -48.47 -43.95
C PHE A 7 1.41 -47.33 -43.12
N ALA A 8 1.03 -47.64 -41.87
CA ALA A 8 1.03 -46.67 -40.79
C ALA A 8 2.37 -46.84 -40.05
N ALA A 9 3.43 -46.20 -40.56
CA ALA A 9 4.75 -46.19 -39.93
C ALA A 9 5.60 -45.01 -40.42
N LEU A 10 6.14 -44.27 -39.44
CA LEU A 10 7.35 -43.43 -39.55
C LEU A 10 7.29 -42.17 -40.44
N ALA A 11 6.46 -41.23 -39.99
CA ALA A 11 6.95 -39.86 -39.76
C ALA A 11 6.69 -39.53 -38.27
N SER A 12 7.56 -40.05 -37.40
CA SER A 12 7.51 -39.91 -35.95
C SER A 12 8.83 -39.32 -35.44
N THR A 13 8.79 -38.61 -34.30
CA THR A 13 9.85 -37.76 -33.72
C THR A 13 10.07 -36.47 -34.53
N VAL A 14 9.90 -35.26 -33.97
CA VAL A 14 9.76 -34.87 -32.55
C VAL A 14 8.36 -34.30 -32.26
N TYR A 15 7.61 -34.96 -31.37
CA TYR A 15 6.61 -34.28 -30.57
C TYR A 15 7.38 -33.43 -29.55
N GLY A 16 7.37 -32.11 -29.71
CA GLY A 16 7.69 -31.21 -28.59
C GLY A 16 6.49 -31.21 -27.66
N ALA A 17 6.64 -31.78 -26.47
CA ALA A 17 5.55 -31.88 -25.51
C ALA A 17 5.00 -30.49 -25.14
N ALA A 18 3.76 -30.46 -24.65
CA ALA A 18 3.37 -29.37 -23.76
C ALA A 18 4.43 -29.26 -22.66
N VAL A 19 5.03 -28.09 -22.50
CA VAL A 19 5.95 -27.85 -21.38
C VAL A 19 5.11 -28.01 -20.11
N PRO A 20 5.43 -28.95 -19.21
CA PRO A 20 4.67 -29.13 -17.98
C PRO A 20 4.76 -27.86 -17.12
N SER A 21 3.70 -27.55 -16.38
CA SER A 21 3.77 -26.51 -15.37
C SER A 21 4.66 -26.97 -14.20
N SER A 22 5.81 -26.33 -14.00
CA SER A 22 6.55 -26.31 -12.72
C SER A 22 6.99 -24.87 -12.44
N ARG A 23 6.60 -24.21 -11.33
CA ARG A 23 6.32 -24.64 -9.93
C ARG A 23 7.59 -25.05 -9.19
N ILE A 24 8.10 -24.09 -8.38
CA ILE A 24 9.46 -23.52 -8.51
C ILE A 24 9.84 -23.34 -9.99
N PHE A 25 10.28 -22.15 -10.42
CA PHE A 25 10.58 -21.94 -11.85
C PHE A 25 11.73 -22.85 -12.31
N GLY A 26 11.41 -23.82 -13.18
CA GLY A 26 12.36 -24.87 -13.59
C GLY A 26 12.55 -26.01 -12.58
N GLY A 27 11.68 -26.11 -11.56
CA GLY A 27 11.65 -27.23 -10.61
C GLY A 27 10.84 -28.43 -11.10
N GLU A 28 10.67 -29.41 -10.21
CA GLU A 28 9.91 -30.64 -10.40
C GLU A 28 9.12 -30.99 -9.12
N LEU A 29 8.01 -31.72 -9.28
CA LEU A 29 7.19 -32.18 -8.16
C LEU A 29 7.94 -33.25 -7.36
N ALA A 30 8.04 -33.08 -6.04
CA ALA A 30 8.64 -34.08 -5.16
C ALA A 30 7.76 -35.34 -5.06
N GLN A 31 8.38 -36.51 -5.14
CA GLN A 31 7.70 -37.78 -4.93
C GLN A 31 7.58 -38.11 -3.44
N LEU A 32 6.53 -38.86 -3.09
CA LEU A 32 6.29 -39.24 -1.70
C LEU A 32 7.49 -39.99 -1.09
N GLY A 33 8.01 -39.47 0.02
CA GLY A 33 9.18 -40.01 0.72
C GLY A 33 10.54 -39.60 0.14
N GLN A 34 10.59 -38.86 -0.98
CA GLN A 34 11.84 -38.37 -1.58
C GLN A 34 12.61 -37.42 -0.64
N PHE A 35 11.89 -36.55 0.06
CA PHE A 35 12.43 -35.57 1.01
C PHE A 35 11.80 -35.70 2.40
N GLY A 36 11.85 -36.91 2.99
CA GLY A 36 11.23 -37.19 4.30
C GLY A 36 11.78 -36.39 5.50
N PHE A 37 12.83 -35.60 5.33
CA PHE A 37 13.33 -34.64 6.34
C PHE A 37 12.70 -33.25 6.22
N GLN A 38 12.00 -32.95 5.14
CA GLN A 38 11.42 -31.64 4.86
C GLN A 38 10.23 -31.40 5.80
N ALA A 39 10.22 -30.24 6.48
CA ALA A 39 9.27 -29.91 7.54
C ALA A 39 8.53 -28.61 7.24
N SER A 40 7.21 -28.66 7.36
CA SER A 40 6.31 -27.52 7.40
C SER A 40 6.25 -26.95 8.81
N LEU A 41 6.28 -25.63 8.92
CA LEU A 41 6.17 -24.88 10.17
C LEU A 41 5.01 -23.89 10.03
N GLU A 42 3.86 -24.26 10.58
CA GLU A 42 2.58 -23.57 10.42
C GLU A 42 2.20 -22.86 11.73
N HIS A 43 2.00 -21.54 11.70
CA HIS A 43 1.75 -20.74 12.91
C HIS A 43 0.69 -19.66 12.64
N GLY A 44 -0.59 -20.02 12.82
CA GLY A 44 -1.70 -19.16 12.41
C GLY A 44 -1.71 -19.00 10.88
N MET A 45 -1.59 -17.77 10.38
CA MET A 45 -1.43 -17.47 8.95
C MET A 45 0.03 -17.45 8.46
N TYR A 46 1.03 -17.67 9.34
CA TYR A 46 2.42 -17.75 8.93
C TYR A 46 2.78 -19.19 8.54
N PHE A 47 3.15 -19.38 7.29
CA PHE A 47 3.76 -20.60 6.79
C PHE A 47 5.27 -20.39 6.64
N CYS A 48 6.05 -21.39 7.03
CA CYS A 48 7.44 -21.49 6.62
C CYS A 48 7.85 -22.94 6.43
N THR A 49 9.09 -23.09 6.01
CA THR A 49 9.74 -24.37 5.85
C THR A 49 10.87 -24.57 6.87
N GLY A 50 11.27 -25.81 7.05
CA GLY A 50 12.34 -26.20 7.95
C GLY A 50 12.83 -27.61 7.63
N VAL A 51 13.88 -28.03 8.30
CA VAL A 51 14.59 -29.28 7.96
C VAL A 51 14.86 -30.11 9.21
N LEU A 52 14.43 -31.37 9.20
CA LEU A 52 14.70 -32.32 10.27
C LEU A 52 16.18 -32.70 10.28
N ILE A 53 16.92 -32.25 11.29
CA ILE A 53 18.37 -32.51 11.46
C ILE A 53 18.66 -33.54 12.56
N SER A 54 17.69 -33.83 13.43
CA SER A 54 17.72 -34.96 14.36
C SER A 54 16.29 -35.42 14.67
N PRO A 55 16.06 -36.60 15.25
CA PRO A 55 14.71 -37.05 15.64
C PRO A 55 13.97 -36.10 16.60
N SER A 56 14.67 -35.14 17.21
CA SER A 56 14.12 -34.17 18.18
C SER A 56 14.32 -32.71 17.79
N ALA A 57 14.85 -32.40 16.60
CA ALA A 57 15.16 -31.02 16.21
C ALA A 57 14.95 -30.75 14.71
N VAL A 58 14.19 -29.69 14.43
CA VAL A 58 14.05 -29.07 13.10
C VAL A 58 14.82 -27.74 13.11
N ILE A 59 15.59 -27.47 12.06
CA ILE A 59 16.26 -26.17 11.83
C ILE A 59 15.47 -25.34 10.83
N THR A 60 15.42 -24.02 11.03
CA THR A 60 14.75 -23.06 10.16
C THR A 60 15.38 -21.66 10.34
N SER A 61 14.83 -20.64 9.68
CA SER A 61 15.20 -19.24 9.91
C SER A 61 14.60 -18.69 11.22
N ALA A 62 15.33 -17.81 11.90
CA ALA A 62 14.82 -17.13 13.10
C ALA A 62 13.68 -16.15 12.79
N SER A 63 13.67 -15.57 11.59
CA SER A 63 12.63 -14.67 11.09
C SER A 63 11.28 -15.36 10.91
N CYS A 64 11.26 -16.62 10.50
CA CYS A 64 10.04 -17.43 10.38
C CYS A 64 9.28 -17.54 11.71
N LEU A 65 10.00 -17.87 12.79
CA LEU A 65 9.41 -18.20 14.08
C LEU A 65 9.08 -16.98 14.94
N LYS A 66 9.18 -15.77 14.38
CA LYS A 66 8.89 -14.51 15.06
C LYS A 66 7.48 -14.06 14.67
N TYR A 67 6.79 -13.32 15.55
CA TYR A 67 5.52 -12.60 15.31
C TYR A 67 4.17 -13.31 15.54
N SER A 68 4.06 -14.42 16.29
CA SER A 68 2.72 -14.88 16.70
C SER A 68 2.66 -15.61 18.05
N ASN A 69 1.47 -15.54 18.67
CA ASN A 69 1.10 -16.15 19.95
C ASN A 69 0.33 -17.48 19.79
N GLU A 70 -0.02 -17.85 18.56
CA GLU A 70 -0.69 -19.13 18.24
C GLU A 70 0.19 -20.36 18.55
N PRO A 71 -0.34 -21.59 18.53
CA PRO A 71 0.48 -22.79 18.62
C PRO A 71 1.12 -23.17 17.28
N LEU A 72 2.44 -23.37 17.27
CA LEU A 72 3.18 -23.92 16.12
C LEU A 72 2.75 -25.37 15.82
N ARG A 73 2.27 -25.62 14.60
CA ARG A 73 2.02 -26.94 14.02
C ARG A 73 3.23 -27.34 13.16
N ILE A 74 3.63 -28.60 13.27
CA ILE A 74 4.81 -29.14 12.59
C ILE A 74 4.40 -30.38 11.79
N THR A 75 4.53 -30.32 10.47
CA THR A 75 4.19 -31.44 9.57
C THR A 75 5.45 -31.90 8.86
N ILE A 76 5.82 -33.19 8.97
CA ILE A 76 7.10 -33.70 8.45
C ILE A 76 6.87 -34.75 7.36
N GLY A 77 7.58 -34.59 6.24
CA GLY A 77 7.57 -35.51 5.11
C GLY A 77 6.30 -35.48 4.25
N ALA A 78 5.47 -34.44 4.40
CA ALA A 78 4.32 -34.21 3.52
C ALA A 78 4.80 -33.75 2.14
N VAL A 79 4.24 -34.33 1.07
CA VAL A 79 4.43 -33.80 -0.29
C VAL A 79 3.17 -33.08 -0.80
N ASN A 80 2.00 -33.31 -0.20
CA ASN A 80 0.79 -32.52 -0.41
C ASN A 80 0.05 -32.19 0.91
N PHE A 81 -0.35 -30.93 1.12
CA PHE A 81 -1.06 -30.49 2.34
C PHE A 81 -2.54 -30.86 2.43
N GLN A 82 -3.21 -31.17 1.32
CA GLN A 82 -4.61 -31.65 1.35
C GLN A 82 -4.70 -33.13 1.75
N ASN A 83 -3.64 -33.91 1.54
CA ASN A 83 -3.62 -35.37 1.69
C ASN A 83 -2.65 -35.92 2.76
N VAL A 84 -2.18 -35.08 3.69
CA VAL A 84 -1.15 -35.40 4.71
C VAL A 84 -1.36 -36.77 5.39
N GLU A 85 -2.59 -37.10 5.80
CA GLU A 85 -2.90 -38.38 6.45
C GLU A 85 -2.86 -39.59 5.49
N ALA A 86 -3.26 -39.40 4.23
CA ALA A 86 -3.27 -40.44 3.21
C ALA A 86 -1.87 -40.74 2.66
N GLU A 87 -0.98 -39.75 2.70
CA GLU A 87 0.42 -39.86 2.27
C GLU A 87 1.35 -40.47 3.34
N GLY A 88 0.86 -40.70 4.56
CA GLY A 88 1.68 -41.26 5.64
C GLY A 88 2.71 -40.28 6.22
N ALA A 89 2.56 -38.99 5.94
CA ALA A 89 3.32 -37.93 6.58
C ALA A 89 2.96 -37.85 8.08
N ALA A 90 3.93 -37.56 8.95
CA ALA A 90 3.65 -37.42 10.37
C ALA A 90 3.14 -36.01 10.66
N LEU A 91 1.82 -35.89 10.68
CA LEU A 91 1.13 -34.76 11.28
C LEU A 91 1.38 -34.82 12.81
N ARG A 92 2.26 -33.94 13.30
CA ARG A 92 2.62 -33.84 14.71
C ARG A 92 2.31 -32.43 15.19
N TYR A 93 1.11 -32.26 15.73
CA TYR A 93 0.92 -31.25 16.78
C TYR A 93 1.92 -31.57 17.89
N ALA A 94 3.05 -30.85 17.91
CA ALA A 94 4.05 -31.01 18.94
C ALA A 94 3.42 -30.52 20.24
N GLN A 95 2.88 -31.45 21.04
CA GLN A 95 2.19 -31.12 22.29
C GLN A 95 3.10 -30.31 23.23
N ARG A 96 4.42 -30.47 23.06
CA ARG A 96 5.45 -29.58 23.56
C ARG A 96 6.53 -29.38 22.51
N TYR A 97 6.94 -28.14 22.32
CA TYR A 97 8.12 -27.77 21.56
C TYR A 97 8.83 -26.62 22.28
N GLN A 98 10.10 -26.42 21.98
CA GLN A 98 10.86 -25.25 22.42
C GLN A 98 11.59 -24.64 21.24
N ILE A 99 11.42 -23.32 21.08
CA ILE A 99 12.12 -22.55 20.05
C ILE A 99 13.40 -21.98 20.66
N LEU A 100 14.52 -22.22 19.99
CA LEU A 100 15.84 -21.69 20.33
C LEU A 100 16.33 -20.83 19.17
N TYR A 101 16.28 -19.52 19.34
CA TYR A 101 16.88 -18.56 18.41
C TYR A 101 18.39 -18.46 18.67
N HIS A 102 19.19 -18.23 17.64
CA HIS A 102 20.61 -17.92 17.82
C HIS A 102 20.77 -16.63 18.65
N GLU A 103 21.62 -16.63 19.67
CA GLU A 103 21.72 -15.55 20.66
C GLU A 103 22.18 -14.21 20.05
N ALA A 104 22.90 -14.27 18.93
CA ALA A 104 23.34 -13.12 18.14
C ALA A 104 22.45 -12.84 16.91
N TYR A 105 21.22 -13.36 16.85
CA TYR A 105 20.27 -13.06 15.77
C TYR A 105 19.87 -11.58 15.77
N ASN A 106 20.06 -10.91 14.65
CA ASN A 106 19.66 -9.52 14.44
C ASN A 106 18.51 -9.44 13.42
N SER A 107 17.32 -8.99 13.86
CA SER A 107 16.15 -8.88 12.97
C SER A 107 16.11 -7.62 12.10
N GLU A 108 17.08 -6.72 12.20
CA GLU A 108 17.21 -5.56 11.29
C GLU A 108 18.17 -5.83 10.13
N THR A 109 19.21 -6.64 10.35
CA THR A 109 20.24 -7.00 9.36
C THR A 109 20.13 -8.44 8.85
N PHE A 110 19.32 -9.29 9.49
CA PHE A 110 19.22 -10.73 9.24
C PHE A 110 20.55 -11.49 9.42
N GLU A 111 21.49 -10.90 10.17
CA GLU A 111 22.68 -11.58 10.66
C GLU A 111 22.28 -12.68 11.66
N ASN A 112 22.92 -13.85 11.54
CA ASN A 112 22.63 -15.04 12.35
C ASN A 112 21.14 -15.46 12.35
N ASN A 113 20.46 -15.35 11.19
CA ASN A 113 19.04 -15.69 11.02
C ASN A 113 18.79 -17.21 11.00
N VAL A 114 19.02 -17.88 12.13
CA VAL A 114 18.82 -19.32 12.31
C VAL A 114 18.16 -19.62 13.66
N ALA A 115 17.25 -20.61 13.66
CA ALA A 115 16.58 -21.11 14.85
C ALA A 115 16.41 -22.63 14.82
N LEU A 116 16.30 -23.23 16.01
CA LEU A 116 15.97 -24.63 16.21
C LEU A 116 14.60 -24.76 16.88
N VAL A 117 13.76 -25.65 16.36
CA VAL A 117 12.53 -26.12 16.99
C VAL A 117 12.80 -27.50 17.57
N GLN A 118 12.92 -27.58 18.90
CA GLN A 118 13.04 -28.85 19.61
C GLN A 118 11.65 -29.47 19.80
N ILE A 119 11.50 -30.75 19.47
CA ILE A 119 10.22 -31.48 19.49
C ILE A 119 10.21 -32.48 20.65
N ASP A 120 9.19 -32.43 21.52
CA ASP A 120 8.97 -33.35 22.65
C ASP A 120 7.57 -33.99 22.58
N PRO A 121 7.44 -35.33 22.49
CA PRO A 121 8.51 -36.32 22.43
C PRO A 121 9.21 -36.38 21.05
N PRO A 122 10.45 -36.92 20.98
CA PRO A 122 11.15 -37.13 19.72
C PRO A 122 10.37 -38.01 18.74
N ILE A 123 10.50 -37.71 17.45
CA ILE A 123 10.00 -38.50 16.32
C ILE A 123 10.67 -39.87 16.36
N LYS A 124 9.92 -40.94 16.07
CA LYS A 124 10.50 -42.29 16.07
C LYS A 124 11.45 -42.42 14.88
N HIS A 125 12.66 -42.91 15.14
CA HIS A 125 13.72 -43.05 14.13
C HIS A 125 13.32 -43.88 12.90
N ASN A 126 12.31 -44.75 13.02
CA ASN A 126 11.80 -45.57 11.92
C ASN A 126 10.74 -44.86 11.05
N GLU A 127 10.26 -43.68 11.44
CA GLU A 127 9.23 -42.93 10.71
C GLU A 127 9.88 -41.99 9.65
N PHE A 128 10.92 -41.22 10.02
CA PHE A 128 11.65 -40.31 9.10
C PHE A 128 13.16 -40.31 9.35
N LYS A 129 13.94 -40.09 8.29
CA LYS A 129 15.41 -39.95 8.36
C LYS A 129 15.81 -38.47 8.32
N PRO A 130 16.50 -37.94 9.34
CA PRO A 130 17.06 -36.59 9.29
C PRO A 130 18.08 -36.42 8.17
N VAL A 131 18.23 -35.18 7.68
CA VAL A 131 19.28 -34.80 6.72
C VAL A 131 20.65 -34.80 7.38
N GLN A 132 21.72 -35.02 6.61
CA GLN A 132 23.08 -34.90 7.14
C GLN A 132 23.48 -33.44 7.28
N LEU A 133 24.21 -33.11 8.35
CA LEU A 133 24.89 -31.82 8.51
C LEU A 133 26.30 -31.88 7.93
N PRO A 134 26.83 -30.78 7.36
CA PRO A 134 28.18 -30.75 6.81
C PRO A 134 29.22 -30.96 7.90
N ALA A 135 30.34 -31.60 7.57
CA ALA A 135 31.47 -31.67 8.49
C ALA A 135 32.12 -30.28 8.64
N LYS A 136 32.68 -29.97 9.82
CA LYS A 136 33.33 -28.66 10.08
C LYS A 136 34.50 -28.36 9.12
N SER A 137 35.13 -29.39 8.54
CA SER A 137 36.14 -29.25 7.49
C SER A 137 35.61 -28.72 6.15
N MET A 138 34.31 -28.92 5.87
CA MET A 138 33.63 -28.53 4.63
C MET A 138 33.17 -27.06 4.65
N ILE A 139 33.51 -26.29 5.68
CA ILE A 139 32.96 -24.95 5.91
C ILE A 139 33.06 -24.06 4.67
N ASN A 140 34.22 -24.02 4.01
CA ASN A 140 34.50 -23.19 2.83
C ASN A 140 34.22 -23.88 1.48
N GLU A 141 33.83 -25.16 1.48
CA GLU A 141 33.69 -25.98 0.27
C GLU A 141 32.61 -25.45 -0.67
N PHE A 142 31.52 -24.95 -0.10
CA PHE A 142 30.31 -24.50 -0.82
C PHE A 142 30.26 -22.99 -1.10
N LEU A 143 31.35 -22.25 -0.87
CA LEU A 143 31.44 -20.79 -1.13
C LEU A 143 31.65 -20.42 -2.60
N ASN A 144 31.90 -21.41 -3.45
CA ASN A 144 32.03 -21.29 -4.90
C ASN A 144 30.88 -22.02 -5.59
N THR A 145 30.74 -21.84 -6.91
CA THR A 145 29.70 -22.45 -7.74
C THR A 145 29.66 -23.98 -7.60
N THR A 146 28.71 -24.44 -6.77
CA THR A 146 28.43 -25.84 -6.47
C THR A 146 26.99 -26.13 -6.84
N GLN A 147 26.71 -27.29 -7.45
CA GLN A 147 25.34 -27.71 -7.75
C GLN A 147 24.62 -28.04 -6.45
N VAL A 148 23.41 -27.50 -6.28
CA VAL A 148 22.60 -27.65 -5.08
C VAL A 148 21.13 -27.92 -5.42
N THR A 149 20.45 -28.67 -4.56
CA THR A 149 19.00 -28.82 -4.59
C THR A 149 18.37 -27.86 -3.60
N ILE A 150 17.40 -27.08 -4.07
CA ILE A 150 16.49 -26.27 -3.25
C ILE A 150 15.08 -26.90 -3.30
N MET A 151 14.25 -26.69 -2.28
CA MET A 151 12.86 -27.13 -2.28
C MET A 151 11.97 -26.27 -1.38
N GLY A 152 10.67 -26.28 -1.67
CA GLY A 152 9.69 -25.36 -1.12
C GLY A 152 8.25 -25.77 -1.47
N TRP A 153 7.28 -25.26 -0.71
CA TRP A 153 5.84 -25.45 -0.97
C TRP A 153 5.17 -24.13 -1.41
N ASP A 154 5.94 -23.08 -1.70
CA ASP A 154 5.39 -21.75 -1.94
C ASP A 154 5.03 -21.48 -3.42
N GLN A 155 4.54 -20.27 -3.68
CA GLN A 155 4.15 -19.70 -4.96
C GLN A 155 5.05 -20.10 -6.12
N THR A 156 4.41 -20.24 -7.27
CA THR A 156 5.04 -20.81 -8.46
C THR A 156 5.50 -19.74 -9.44
N PHE A 157 5.03 -18.51 -9.22
CA PHE A 157 5.44 -17.22 -9.78
C PHE A 157 4.92 -16.12 -8.85
N SER A 158 5.47 -14.90 -8.93
CA SER A 158 4.99 -13.74 -8.17
C SER A 158 3.47 -13.53 -8.32
N GLY A 159 2.71 -13.72 -7.23
CA GLY A 159 1.25 -13.50 -7.21
C GLY A 159 0.40 -14.71 -7.61
N SER A 160 0.95 -15.94 -7.58
CA SER A 160 0.12 -17.15 -7.62
C SER A 160 -0.44 -17.48 -6.24
N PRO A 161 -1.55 -18.25 -6.13
CA PRO A 161 -1.87 -18.96 -4.90
C PRO A 161 -0.69 -19.84 -4.46
N SER A 162 -0.57 -20.10 -3.16
CA SER A 162 0.35 -21.13 -2.64
C SER A 162 -0.07 -22.50 -3.16
N ASP A 163 0.88 -23.34 -3.55
CA ASP A 163 0.59 -24.69 -4.03
C ASP A 163 0.69 -25.68 -2.87
N ASP A 164 -0.32 -26.52 -2.66
CA ASP A 164 -0.26 -27.52 -1.59
C ASP A 164 0.88 -28.55 -1.77
N ASN A 165 1.54 -28.57 -2.94
CA ASN A 165 2.55 -29.55 -3.32
C ASN A 165 4.00 -29.08 -3.08
N LEU A 166 4.86 -30.01 -2.62
CA LEU A 166 6.30 -29.80 -2.49
C LEU A 166 6.98 -29.83 -3.86
N TYR A 167 7.70 -28.76 -4.20
CA TYR A 167 8.54 -28.67 -5.40
C TYR A 167 10.02 -28.63 -5.02
N TYR A 168 10.87 -29.18 -5.88
CA TYR A 168 12.33 -29.10 -5.74
C TYR A 168 12.98 -28.68 -7.07
N ALA A 169 14.17 -28.10 -7.02
CA ALA A 169 14.91 -27.72 -8.22
C ALA A 169 16.42 -27.82 -8.03
N GLU A 170 17.15 -28.10 -9.11
CA GLU A 170 18.61 -28.05 -9.14
C GLU A 170 19.08 -26.68 -9.67
N THR A 171 20.02 -26.09 -8.94
CA THR A 171 20.57 -24.75 -9.22
C THR A 171 22.00 -24.68 -8.66
N TYR A 172 22.60 -23.49 -8.56
CA TYR A 172 23.99 -23.34 -8.12
C TYR A 172 24.16 -22.30 -7.02
N THR A 173 25.07 -22.54 -6.09
CA THR A 173 25.59 -21.47 -5.23
C THR A 173 26.31 -20.40 -6.05
N TYR A 174 26.28 -19.16 -5.58
CA TYR A 174 27.06 -18.06 -6.13
C TYR A 174 28.35 -17.85 -5.33
N ASN A 175 29.41 -17.37 -6.01
CA ASN A 175 30.66 -17.04 -5.31
C ASN A 175 30.39 -15.95 -4.25
N PHE A 176 30.85 -16.19 -3.03
CA PHE A 176 30.52 -15.32 -1.89
C PHE A 176 31.15 -13.92 -2.00
N GLU A 177 32.38 -13.79 -2.51
CA GLU A 177 33.05 -12.50 -2.70
C GLU A 177 32.37 -11.66 -3.79
N ASP A 178 32.02 -12.30 -4.92
CA ASP A 178 31.22 -11.67 -5.96
C ASP A 178 29.85 -11.26 -5.43
N CYS A 179 29.20 -12.10 -4.61
CA CYS A 179 27.91 -11.79 -3.97
C CYS A 179 28.03 -10.56 -3.05
N LEU A 180 29.04 -10.53 -2.19
CA LEU A 180 29.36 -9.40 -1.31
C LEU A 180 29.51 -8.09 -2.10
N SER A 181 30.16 -8.15 -3.28
CA SER A 181 30.32 -6.97 -4.14
C SER A 181 29.00 -6.40 -4.68
N LEU A 182 28.00 -7.25 -4.94
CA LEU A 182 26.68 -6.83 -5.44
C LEU A 182 25.81 -6.18 -4.36
N TYR A 183 25.98 -6.56 -3.10
CA TYR A 183 25.28 -5.97 -1.95
C TYR A 183 25.99 -4.70 -1.39
N GLY A 184 27.15 -4.30 -1.93
CA GLY A 184 27.77 -3.01 -1.68
C GLY A 184 28.15 -2.77 -0.21
N ALA A 185 27.74 -1.62 0.36
CA ALA A 185 28.05 -1.24 1.74
C ALA A 185 27.08 -1.85 2.79
N TYR A 186 26.26 -2.83 2.40
CA TYR A 186 25.38 -3.57 3.30
C TYR A 186 26.08 -4.86 3.73
N ASN A 187 26.17 -5.09 5.04
CA ASN A 187 26.93 -6.20 5.61
C ASN A 187 26.29 -7.56 5.25
N LEU A 188 26.75 -8.21 4.19
CA LEU A 188 26.75 -9.68 4.13
C LEU A 188 27.86 -10.19 5.04
N HIS A 189 27.53 -11.16 5.90
CA HIS A 189 28.46 -11.70 6.90
C HIS A 189 28.96 -13.10 6.49
N GLU A 190 30.13 -13.52 6.97
CA GLU A 190 30.72 -14.85 6.70
C GLU A 190 29.81 -16.03 7.13
N THR A 191 28.80 -15.77 7.96
CA THR A 191 27.76 -16.72 8.38
C THR A 191 26.64 -16.91 7.33
N GLN A 192 26.77 -16.32 6.15
CA GLN A 192 25.81 -16.39 5.06
C GLN A 192 26.44 -17.01 3.80
N LEU A 193 25.60 -17.42 2.85
CA LEU A 193 25.97 -17.88 1.52
C LEU A 193 24.92 -17.45 0.50
N CYS A 194 25.26 -17.46 -0.79
CA CYS A 194 24.39 -16.95 -1.85
C CYS A 194 24.04 -18.03 -2.88
N LEU A 195 22.85 -17.92 -3.48
CA LEU A 195 22.39 -18.70 -4.63
C LEU A 195 22.51 -17.87 -5.92
N ASP A 196 23.03 -18.46 -7.00
CA ASP A 196 23.22 -17.75 -8.28
C ASP A 196 21.87 -17.56 -9.00
N ARG A 197 21.59 -16.31 -9.36
CA ARG A 197 20.36 -15.87 -10.04
C ARG A 197 20.66 -14.96 -11.24
N ARG A 198 21.91 -14.91 -11.71
CA ARG A 198 22.33 -14.03 -12.82
C ARG A 198 21.75 -14.41 -14.18
N LEU A 199 21.33 -15.67 -14.33
CA LEU A 199 20.56 -16.12 -15.48
C LEU A 199 19.07 -16.20 -15.08
N PRO A 200 18.16 -15.52 -15.80
CA PRO A 200 16.71 -15.64 -15.57
C PRO A 200 16.15 -17.05 -15.74
N THR A 201 16.95 -18.02 -16.18
CA THR A 201 16.56 -19.43 -16.33
C THR A 201 16.91 -20.30 -15.13
N LEU A 202 17.62 -19.77 -14.12
CA LEU A 202 18.01 -20.55 -12.94
C LEU A 202 16.86 -20.61 -11.91
N PRO A 203 16.58 -21.78 -11.32
CA PRO A 203 15.61 -21.89 -10.23
C PRO A 203 15.99 -21.06 -9.00
N THR A 204 14.98 -20.46 -8.39
CA THR A 204 15.07 -19.60 -7.20
C THR A 204 13.95 -19.95 -6.22
N PRO A 205 14.19 -19.89 -4.89
CA PRO A 205 13.12 -19.95 -3.90
C PRO A 205 12.23 -18.70 -3.96
N CYS A 206 11.08 -18.79 -3.31
CA CYS A 206 10.03 -17.78 -3.22
C CYS A 206 9.90 -17.18 -1.80
N TYR A 207 8.88 -16.34 -1.58
CA TYR A 207 8.80 -15.47 -0.39
C TYR A 207 8.48 -16.26 0.89
N ASP A 208 7.63 -17.29 0.83
CA ASP A 208 7.27 -18.12 2.00
C ASP A 208 8.10 -19.43 2.10
N ASP A 209 9.12 -19.61 1.25
CA ASP A 209 10.15 -20.67 1.37
C ASP A 209 11.17 -20.41 2.51
N TYR A 210 10.88 -19.50 3.44
CA TYR A 210 11.77 -19.16 4.55
C TYR A 210 12.12 -20.37 5.42
N GLY A 211 13.40 -20.49 5.77
CA GLY A 211 13.95 -21.66 6.45
C GLY A 211 14.26 -22.87 5.55
N GLY A 212 13.95 -22.79 4.25
CA GLY A 212 14.02 -23.91 3.32
C GLY A 212 15.46 -24.37 3.04
N PRO A 213 15.66 -25.67 2.75
CA PRO A 213 17.00 -26.22 2.64
C PRO A 213 17.68 -25.79 1.35
N MET A 214 18.98 -25.54 1.45
CA MET A 214 19.91 -25.71 0.34
C MET A 214 20.75 -26.97 0.61
N LEU A 215 20.66 -27.94 -0.30
CA LEU A 215 21.29 -29.25 -0.15
C LEU A 215 22.41 -29.44 -1.18
N ALA A 216 23.58 -29.86 -0.71
CA ALA A 216 24.60 -30.49 -1.56
C ALA A 216 24.41 -32.02 -1.54
N GLN A 217 25.03 -32.74 -2.48
CA GLN A 217 25.13 -34.20 -2.44
C GLN A 217 26.59 -34.63 -2.24
N ASP A 218 26.82 -35.69 -1.45
CA ASP A 218 28.12 -36.35 -1.36
C ASP A 218 28.39 -37.29 -2.57
N GLU A 219 29.60 -37.85 -2.67
CA GLU A 219 29.96 -38.81 -3.72
C GLU A 219 29.10 -40.09 -3.74
N ALA A 220 28.33 -40.35 -2.67
CA ALA A 220 27.41 -41.47 -2.53
C ALA A 220 25.93 -41.09 -2.77
N GLY A 221 25.65 -39.82 -3.10
CA GLY A 221 24.30 -39.30 -3.36
C GLY A 221 23.47 -38.97 -2.12
N HIS A 222 24.08 -38.85 -0.93
CA HIS A 222 23.37 -38.40 0.27
C HIS A 222 23.27 -36.88 0.32
N TYR A 223 22.10 -36.36 0.71
CA TYR A 223 21.89 -34.93 0.93
C TYR A 223 22.56 -34.41 2.21
N ILE A 224 23.31 -33.33 2.06
CA ILE A 224 23.96 -32.54 3.12
C ILE A 224 23.32 -31.15 3.15
N LEU A 225 22.81 -30.72 4.30
CA LEU A 225 22.19 -29.40 4.49
C LEU A 225 23.24 -28.31 4.67
N ILE A 226 23.55 -27.56 3.62
CA ILE A 226 24.59 -26.52 3.64
C ILE A 226 24.06 -25.12 3.98
N GLY A 227 22.77 -24.86 3.75
CA GLY A 227 22.13 -23.57 4.01
C GLY A 227 20.65 -23.66 4.36
N THR A 228 20.12 -22.65 5.06
CA THR A 228 18.68 -22.42 5.26
C THR A 228 18.27 -21.05 4.71
N HIS A 229 17.14 -20.94 4.02
CA HIS A 229 16.74 -19.70 3.34
C HIS A 229 16.42 -18.58 4.36
N SER A 230 16.95 -17.37 4.13
CA SER A 230 17.29 -16.45 5.23
C SER A 230 16.91 -14.98 5.02
N HIS A 231 16.19 -14.62 3.96
CA HIS A 231 16.33 -13.28 3.38
C HIS A 231 15.09 -12.36 3.41
N LYS A 232 15.27 -11.16 3.95
CA LYS A 232 14.45 -9.98 3.61
C LYS A 232 15.39 -8.84 3.24
N ASP A 233 15.43 -8.46 1.97
CA ASP A 233 16.10 -7.22 1.59
C ASP A 233 15.28 -6.02 2.08
N ARG A 234 15.96 -4.94 2.48
CA ARG A 234 15.32 -3.66 2.70
C ARG A 234 14.99 -2.94 1.38
N TYR A 235 15.63 -3.34 0.27
CA TYR A 235 15.48 -2.79 -1.08
C TYR A 235 14.68 -3.67 -2.07
N VAL A 236 14.33 -4.89 -1.67
CA VAL A 236 13.61 -5.91 -2.47
C VAL A 236 12.35 -6.37 -1.73
N ASN A 237 11.72 -5.46 -0.98
CA ASN A 237 10.31 -5.63 -0.63
C ASN A 237 9.50 -5.52 -1.94
N ASN A 238 8.60 -6.48 -2.20
CA ASN A 238 7.70 -6.54 -3.36
C ASN A 238 8.26 -6.94 -4.73
N ILE A 239 9.46 -7.52 -4.81
CA ILE A 239 9.79 -8.39 -5.96
C ILE A 239 9.46 -9.81 -5.57
N GLY A 240 8.38 -10.37 -6.13
CA GLY A 240 8.10 -11.79 -5.97
C GLY A 240 9.09 -12.66 -6.76
N CYS A 241 8.82 -13.96 -6.83
CA CYS A 241 9.61 -14.85 -7.66
C CYS A 241 9.63 -14.31 -9.10
N PHE A 242 10.83 -13.99 -9.61
CA PHE A 242 11.24 -13.55 -10.96
C PHE A 242 11.92 -12.18 -11.17
N GLU A 243 11.59 -11.09 -10.47
CA GLU A 243 11.93 -9.75 -11.03
C GLU A 243 13.34 -9.19 -10.71
N SER A 244 14.17 -9.90 -9.94
CA SER A 244 15.53 -9.47 -9.58
C SER A 244 16.61 -10.44 -10.07
N THR A 245 17.77 -9.91 -10.46
CA THR A 245 19.02 -10.66 -10.75
C THR A 245 19.98 -10.72 -9.56
N ILE A 246 19.55 -10.22 -8.39
CA ILE A 246 20.36 -10.22 -7.17
C ILE A 246 20.42 -11.65 -6.59
N PRO A 247 21.59 -12.16 -6.16
CA PRO A 247 21.74 -13.49 -5.55
C PRO A 247 20.92 -13.65 -4.27
N VAL A 248 20.31 -14.82 -4.07
CA VAL A 248 19.44 -15.07 -2.90
C VAL A 248 20.26 -15.50 -1.69
N VAL A 249 20.02 -14.90 -0.51
CA VAL A 249 20.81 -15.13 0.71
C VAL A 249 20.26 -16.29 1.56
N TYR A 250 21.17 -17.14 2.02
CA TYR A 250 20.93 -18.26 2.94
C TYR A 250 21.84 -18.13 4.17
N SER A 251 21.37 -18.61 5.31
CA SER A 251 22.18 -18.79 6.53
C SER A 251 23.04 -20.05 6.37
N ARG A 252 24.36 -19.92 6.47
CA ARG A 252 25.35 -20.96 6.20
C ARG A 252 25.43 -21.93 7.37
N VAL A 253 24.82 -23.11 7.22
CA VAL A 253 24.68 -24.09 8.32
C VAL A 253 26.03 -24.51 8.91
N ALA A 254 27.08 -24.59 8.07
CA ALA A 254 28.43 -24.87 8.52
C ALA A 254 29.00 -23.86 9.54
N ALA A 255 28.56 -22.59 9.49
CA ALA A 255 28.96 -21.55 10.45
C ALA A 255 28.26 -21.70 11.82
N PHE A 256 27.16 -22.45 11.89
CA PHE A 256 26.36 -22.65 13.09
C PHE A 256 26.54 -24.04 13.72
N LEU A 257 27.44 -24.90 13.21
CA LEU A 257 27.58 -26.29 13.69
C LEU A 257 27.87 -26.39 15.19
N ASP A 258 28.75 -25.54 15.75
CA ASP A 258 29.02 -25.53 17.20
C ASP A 258 27.75 -25.18 18.01
N TRP A 259 26.95 -24.23 17.52
CA TRP A 259 25.68 -23.85 18.13
C TRP A 259 24.62 -24.95 17.99
N ILE A 260 24.54 -25.62 16.83
CA ILE A 260 23.65 -26.74 16.56
C ILE A 260 24.03 -27.98 17.38
N GLU A 261 25.30 -28.22 17.67
CA GLU A 261 25.77 -29.37 18.46
C GLU A 261 25.57 -29.17 19.98
N ILE A 262 25.75 -27.95 20.50
CA ILE A 262 25.70 -27.67 21.94
C ILE A 262 24.26 -27.61 22.47
N ASN A 263 23.31 -27.13 21.67
CA ASN A 263 21.94 -26.88 22.15
C ASN A 263 21.08 -28.15 22.38
N PRO A 264 21.11 -29.19 21.53
CA PRO A 264 20.40 -30.46 21.78
C PRO A 264 20.82 -31.14 23.09
N ALA A 265 22.07 -30.97 23.51
CA ALA A 265 22.62 -31.61 24.71
C ALA A 265 22.19 -30.94 26.03
N ARG A 266 21.70 -29.68 26.01
CA ARG A 266 21.30 -28.95 27.22
C ARG A 266 19.89 -29.29 27.71
N ILE A 267 19.07 -29.92 26.87
CA ILE A 267 17.65 -30.22 27.15
C ILE A 267 17.33 -31.68 26.79
N ALA A 268 18.22 -32.61 27.18
CA ALA A 268 17.80 -33.97 27.47
C ALA A 268 16.95 -33.98 28.75
N PRO A 269 15.93 -34.85 28.89
CA PRO A 269 15.13 -34.91 30.10
C PRO A 269 16.03 -35.27 31.28
N LYS A 270 16.24 -34.32 32.21
CA LYS A 270 16.75 -34.64 33.54
C LYS A 270 15.79 -35.64 34.15
N ALA A 271 16.26 -36.86 34.41
CA ALA A 271 15.53 -37.83 35.21
C ALA A 271 15.05 -37.13 36.49
N HIS A 272 13.79 -37.33 36.85
CA HIS A 272 13.22 -36.82 38.09
C HIS A 272 13.97 -37.42 39.29
N SER A 273 15.02 -36.74 39.75
CA SER A 273 15.34 -36.73 41.18
C SER A 273 14.24 -35.93 41.88
N ALA A 274 13.63 -36.53 42.89
CA ALA A 274 12.67 -35.83 43.73
C ALA A 274 13.28 -34.58 44.40
N ASP A 275 12.36 -33.76 44.90
CA ASP A 275 12.54 -32.63 45.82
C ASP A 275 12.62 -31.20 45.25
N LEU A 276 12.01 -30.31 46.06
CA LEU A 276 12.02 -28.84 46.03
C LEU A 276 10.99 -28.13 45.13
N ASN A 277 9.73 -28.30 45.52
CA ASN A 277 8.82 -27.17 45.73
C ASN A 277 9.54 -25.96 46.38
N VAL A 278 9.68 -24.82 45.68
CA VAL A 278 9.31 -23.44 46.13
C VAL A 278 9.20 -22.55 44.87
N TYR A 279 8.24 -21.61 44.83
CA TYR A 279 7.92 -20.71 43.69
C TYR A 279 7.38 -21.45 42.45
N PHE A 280 6.13 -21.31 42.00
CA PHE A 280 5.17 -20.20 42.17
C PHE A 280 3.82 -20.72 42.67
N ASN A 281 3.30 -20.10 43.73
CA ASN A 281 1.93 -20.33 44.19
C ASN A 281 1.30 -18.97 44.52
N SER A 282 0.87 -18.23 43.50
CA SER A 282 0.08 -17.01 43.68
C SER A 282 -0.70 -16.63 42.41
N VAL A 283 -2.02 -16.47 42.59
CA VAL A 283 -2.96 -15.72 41.74
C VAL A 283 -3.61 -16.50 40.57
N VAL A 284 -4.94 -16.65 40.71
CA VAL A 284 -5.99 -17.20 39.81
C VAL A 284 -6.03 -18.72 39.53
N ALA A 285 -6.46 -19.45 40.56
CA ALA A 285 -7.41 -20.56 40.34
C ALA A 285 -8.84 -20.06 40.65
N ARG A 286 -9.62 -19.80 39.59
CA ARG A 286 -11.09 -19.60 39.50
C ARG A 286 -11.41 -19.60 37.99
N ASP A 287 -12.35 -20.35 37.43
CA ASP A 287 -13.35 -21.25 38.02
C ASP A 287 -13.55 -22.54 37.19
N LYS A 288 -14.36 -23.47 37.72
CA LYS A 288 -14.55 -24.85 37.23
C LYS A 288 -15.25 -24.90 35.87
N LEU A 289 -14.88 -25.74 34.90
CA LEU A 289 -14.99 -27.22 34.91
C LEU A 289 -16.45 -27.73 35.08
N TYR A 290 -17.22 -27.73 33.99
CA TYR A 290 -18.46 -28.51 33.82
C TYR A 290 -18.72 -28.83 32.34
N SER A 291 -18.31 -30.03 31.88
CA SER A 291 -19.12 -30.84 30.94
C SER A 291 -18.49 -32.21 30.65
N VAL A 292 -19.21 -33.26 31.08
CA VAL A 292 -19.44 -34.52 30.34
C VAL A 292 -18.27 -35.13 29.55
N ALA A 293 -17.64 -36.15 30.14
CA ALA A 293 -17.23 -37.34 29.41
C ALA A 293 -18.08 -38.52 29.94
N ARG A 294 -18.80 -39.21 29.06
CA ARG A 294 -19.61 -40.39 29.36
C ARG A 294 -19.36 -41.43 28.26
N ASN A 295 -19.32 -42.71 28.64
CA ASN A 295 -18.94 -43.87 27.83
C ASN A 295 -17.40 -43.95 27.65
N GLU A 296 -16.77 -45.14 27.68
CA GLU A 296 -17.29 -46.45 27.28
C GLU A 296 -16.64 -47.64 28.03
N ALA A 297 -17.20 -48.85 27.85
CA ALA A 297 -16.69 -50.19 28.22
C ALA A 297 -16.22 -50.42 29.69
N ALA A 298 -16.97 -51.05 30.60
CA ALA A 298 -17.55 -52.40 30.59
C ALA A 298 -16.54 -53.57 30.62
N SER A 299 -16.23 -54.08 31.82
CA SER A 299 -16.17 -55.53 32.15
C SER A 299 -15.71 -55.78 33.59
N ASN A 300 -16.61 -56.30 34.44
CA ASN A 300 -16.41 -57.49 35.28
C ASN A 300 -17.36 -57.56 36.50
N LEU A 301 -18.11 -58.68 36.53
CA LEU A 301 -18.66 -59.41 37.68
C LEU A 301 -19.46 -58.67 38.79
N SER A 302 -20.73 -59.10 38.87
CA SER A 302 -21.63 -59.06 40.04
C SER A 302 -21.30 -60.20 41.04
N PRO A 303 -22.14 -60.51 42.05
CA PRO A 303 -23.17 -59.73 42.77
C PRO A 303 -22.95 -59.73 44.30
N GLU A 304 -23.65 -58.87 45.05
CA GLU A 304 -24.63 -59.28 46.09
C GLU A 304 -25.26 -58.07 46.80
N ALA A 305 -26.43 -58.30 47.41
CA ALA A 305 -27.21 -57.27 48.07
C ALA A 305 -26.80 -57.08 49.54
N ALA A 306 -27.08 -55.91 50.12
CA ALA A 306 -28.22 -55.78 51.06
C ALA A 306 -28.19 -54.50 51.92
N LEU A 307 -29.41 -54.06 52.25
CA LEU A 307 -29.85 -53.46 53.52
C LEU A 307 -29.07 -52.29 54.18
N HIS A 308 -29.77 -51.16 54.20
CA HIS A 308 -30.33 -50.56 55.43
C HIS A 308 -29.40 -50.04 56.56
N THR A 309 -29.38 -48.71 56.63
CA THR A 309 -29.69 -47.88 57.83
C THR A 309 -28.94 -48.06 59.15
N LYS A 310 -28.53 -46.89 59.69
CA LYS A 310 -28.48 -46.55 61.13
C LYS A 310 -27.35 -47.28 61.92
N GLN A 311 -26.81 -46.79 63.04
CA GLN A 311 -27.14 -45.65 63.93
C GLN A 311 -25.93 -45.43 64.89
N VAL A 312 -25.68 -44.19 65.35
CA VAL A 312 -25.32 -43.84 66.77
C VAL A 312 -24.00 -44.44 67.35
N VAL A 313 -23.09 -43.72 68.03
CA VAL A 313 -23.17 -43.17 69.40
C VAL A 313 -22.08 -42.09 69.61
N SER A 314 -22.45 -41.10 70.44
CA SER A 314 -21.73 -40.01 71.11
C SER A 314 -20.38 -40.28 71.81
N MET A 315 -19.67 -39.19 72.18
CA MET A 315 -19.20 -38.79 73.55
C MET A 315 -18.22 -37.58 73.44
N LYS A 316 -17.91 -36.73 74.45
CA LYS A 316 -18.65 -36.10 75.58
C LYS A 316 -17.72 -35.01 76.21
N TYR A 317 -18.20 -34.27 77.23
CA TYR A 317 -17.55 -33.22 78.06
C TYR A 317 -17.34 -31.83 77.40
N GLU A 318 -17.70 -30.64 77.94
CA GLU A 318 -18.21 -30.09 79.23
C GLU A 318 -17.19 -29.16 79.95
N GLN A 319 -17.47 -27.84 80.02
CA GLN A 319 -17.58 -27.03 81.26
C GLN A 319 -17.90 -25.52 81.00
N LEU A 320 -18.42 -24.84 82.03
CA LEU A 320 -19.05 -23.50 82.13
C LEU A 320 -18.16 -22.53 82.96
N PRO A 321 -18.53 -21.27 83.36
CA PRO A 321 -19.79 -20.49 83.24
C PRO A 321 -19.63 -19.06 82.62
N GLY A 322 -20.66 -18.24 82.30
CA GLY A 322 -22.13 -18.24 82.48
C GLY A 322 -22.78 -17.06 81.68
N LYS A 323 -23.79 -16.27 82.10
CA LYS A 323 -24.64 -16.21 83.32
C LYS A 323 -25.86 -15.22 83.18
N ARG A 324 -27.07 -15.67 82.75
CA ARG A 324 -28.39 -14.93 82.64
C ARG A 324 -28.54 -14.08 81.34
N ARG A 325 -29.70 -13.88 80.68
CA ARG A 325 -31.16 -14.22 80.84
C ARG A 325 -31.83 -13.97 79.45
N SER A 326 -33.01 -14.46 79.00
CA SER A 326 -34.14 -15.22 79.58
C SER A 326 -34.91 -16.06 78.50
N SER A 327 -36.05 -16.62 78.91
CA SER A 327 -37.28 -17.10 78.22
C SER A 327 -37.82 -16.32 76.99
N LEU A 328 -38.64 -16.85 76.06
CA LEU A 328 -39.51 -18.07 75.99
C LEU A 328 -39.66 -18.47 74.47
N GLN A 329 -39.59 -19.74 74.05
CA GLN A 329 -40.70 -20.65 73.63
C GLN A 329 -41.72 -20.14 72.56
N ILE A 330 -42.30 -20.91 71.63
CA ILE A 330 -42.23 -22.36 71.27
C ILE A 330 -42.82 -22.61 69.86
N VAL A 331 -42.26 -23.59 69.15
CA VAL A 331 -42.85 -24.57 68.19
C VAL A 331 -43.90 -24.15 67.12
N SER A 332 -43.54 -24.52 65.89
CA SER A 332 -44.33 -24.75 64.66
C SER A 332 -45.79 -25.22 64.78
N CYS A 333 -46.61 -24.91 63.76
CA CYS A 333 -46.99 -25.92 62.75
C CYS A 333 -47.51 -25.29 61.45
N ARG A 334 -47.29 -25.97 60.32
CA ARG A 334 -48.07 -25.72 59.09
C ARG A 334 -49.41 -26.43 59.21
N LEU A 335 -50.51 -25.76 58.85
CA LEU A 335 -51.59 -26.35 58.05
C LEU A 335 -52.49 -25.23 57.50
N ALA A 336 -53.13 -25.51 56.37
CA ALA A 336 -53.80 -24.52 55.55
C ALA A 336 -55.13 -24.02 56.16
N ASN A 337 -55.45 -22.76 55.90
CA ASN A 337 -56.69 -22.30 55.23
C ASN A 337 -56.62 -20.76 55.14
N ALA A 338 -56.63 -20.15 53.95
CA ALA A 338 -57.80 -20.01 53.10
C ALA A 338 -58.97 -19.31 53.83
N MET A 339 -58.84 -18.00 54.10
CA MET A 339 -59.94 -17.00 54.19
C MET A 339 -59.44 -15.58 54.63
N ARG A 340 -58.47 -15.00 53.91
CA ARG A 340 -58.14 -13.55 54.01
C ARG A 340 -57.88 -12.86 52.65
N ALA A 341 -58.26 -13.51 51.55
CA ALA A 341 -58.02 -13.05 50.18
C ALA A 341 -59.16 -12.19 49.61
N LEU A 342 -59.70 -11.23 50.38
CA LEU A 342 -60.81 -10.38 49.91
C LEU A 342 -60.70 -8.88 50.25
N TRP A 343 -59.60 -8.43 50.84
CA TRP A 343 -59.33 -7.00 51.11
C TRP A 343 -58.10 -6.44 50.37
N TRP A 344 -57.55 -7.22 49.43
CA TRP A 344 -56.41 -6.81 48.58
C TRP A 344 -56.79 -6.64 47.09
N LEU A 345 -58.07 -6.83 46.72
CA LEU A 345 -58.55 -6.76 45.33
C LEU A 345 -59.03 -5.37 44.88
N VAL A 346 -59.09 -4.38 45.78
CA VAL A 346 -59.64 -3.05 45.48
C VAL A 346 -58.68 -2.12 44.70
N PRO A 347 -57.33 -2.20 44.83
CA PRO A 347 -56.43 -1.44 43.94
C PRO A 347 -56.37 -1.96 42.51
N LEU A 348 -56.93 -3.15 42.21
CA LEU A 348 -56.77 -3.83 40.91
C LEU A 348 -57.73 -3.34 39.81
N LEU A 349 -58.59 -2.35 40.10
CA LEU A 349 -59.55 -1.76 39.15
C LEU A 349 -59.13 -0.39 38.60
N LEU A 350 -57.96 0.10 39.03
CA LEU A 350 -57.22 1.18 38.38
C LEU A 350 -55.79 0.69 38.18
N GLY A 351 -55.59 -0.17 37.18
CA GLY A 351 -54.25 -0.48 36.70
C GLY A 351 -53.54 0.82 36.31
N PRO A 352 -52.22 0.95 36.49
CA PRO A 352 -51.49 2.07 35.93
C PRO A 352 -51.75 2.13 34.42
N PRO A 353 -51.82 3.32 33.81
CA PRO A 353 -52.00 3.43 32.36
C PRO A 353 -50.89 2.64 31.65
N ALA A 354 -51.22 2.09 30.48
CA ALA A 354 -50.34 1.24 29.68
C ALA A 354 -49.18 2.05 29.05
N GLY A 355 -48.26 2.52 29.89
CA GLY A 355 -47.16 3.43 29.54
C GLY A 355 -46.02 3.41 30.56
N ALA A 356 -45.80 2.27 31.23
CA ALA A 356 -44.79 2.09 32.28
C ALA A 356 -43.87 0.87 32.04
N MET A 357 -43.58 0.58 30.77
CA MET A 357 -42.52 -0.37 30.36
C MET A 357 -41.27 0.33 29.81
N CYS A 358 -41.28 1.67 29.77
CA CYS A 358 -40.11 2.48 29.42
C CYS A 358 -39.22 2.70 30.65
N PRO A 359 -37.89 2.44 30.58
CA PRO A 359 -36.97 2.75 31.68
C PRO A 359 -36.95 4.24 32.00
N SER A 360 -36.67 4.62 33.26
CA SER A 360 -36.80 6.01 33.73
C SER A 360 -35.79 7.01 33.16
N GLN A 361 -34.85 6.56 32.33
CA GLN A 361 -33.87 7.38 31.59
C GLN A 361 -34.03 7.22 30.07
N CYS A 362 -35.13 6.62 29.61
CA CYS A 362 -35.47 6.43 28.22
C CYS A 362 -36.72 7.26 27.84
N MET A 363 -36.79 7.64 26.58
CA MET A 363 -37.98 8.13 25.92
C MET A 363 -38.48 7.05 24.95
N CYS A 364 -39.70 6.56 25.19
CA CYS A 364 -40.34 5.56 24.35
C CYS A 364 -41.61 6.16 23.73
N ASP A 365 -41.68 6.18 22.41
CA ASP A 365 -42.83 6.61 21.64
C ASP A 365 -43.44 5.39 20.91
N ASP A 366 -44.54 4.88 21.46
CA ASP A 366 -45.28 3.74 20.90
C ASP A 366 -46.10 4.11 19.65
N ALA A 367 -46.26 5.40 19.33
CA ALA A 367 -46.94 5.85 18.11
C ALA A 367 -45.97 5.93 16.92
N SER A 368 -44.72 6.32 17.16
CA SER A 368 -43.65 6.28 16.14
C SER A 368 -42.80 5.01 16.17
N LEU A 369 -43.00 4.12 17.15
CA LEU A 369 -42.21 2.91 17.39
C LEU A 369 -40.70 3.20 17.55
N VAL A 370 -40.38 4.27 18.30
CA VAL A 370 -39.00 4.72 18.57
C VAL A 370 -38.71 4.66 20.07
N VAL A 371 -37.58 4.07 20.44
CA VAL A 371 -37.00 4.16 21.79
C VAL A 371 -35.64 4.85 21.72
N SER A 372 -35.43 5.87 22.55
CA SER A 372 -34.12 6.50 22.76
C SER A 372 -33.78 6.49 24.25
N CYS A 373 -32.60 5.96 24.59
CA CYS A 373 -31.99 5.95 25.91
C CYS A 373 -30.56 6.51 25.85
N GLU A 374 -30.38 7.60 25.09
CA GLU A 374 -29.06 8.18 24.83
C GLU A 374 -28.46 8.76 26.12
N ASN A 375 -27.21 8.41 26.43
CA ASN A 375 -26.49 8.83 27.65
C ASN A 375 -27.18 8.44 28.97
N ALA A 376 -27.99 7.38 28.96
CA ALA A 376 -28.80 6.91 30.08
C ALA A 376 -28.02 6.12 31.17
N GLN A 377 -26.71 5.94 31.02
CA GLN A 377 -25.83 5.17 31.92
C GLN A 377 -26.23 3.68 32.05
N ILE A 378 -26.77 3.12 30.97
CA ILE A 378 -27.26 1.73 30.90
C ILE A 378 -26.09 0.77 30.61
N GLY A 379 -25.95 -0.29 31.40
CA GLY A 379 -24.91 -1.31 31.21
C GLY A 379 -25.33 -2.55 30.40
N VAL A 380 -26.63 -2.74 30.16
CA VAL A 380 -27.20 -3.90 29.44
C VAL A 380 -28.44 -3.44 28.67
N MET A 381 -28.62 -3.92 27.44
CA MET A 381 -29.81 -3.62 26.63
C MET A 381 -31.11 -3.98 27.40
N PRO A 382 -32.09 -3.05 27.55
CA PRO A 382 -33.34 -3.37 28.25
C PRO A 382 -34.20 -4.35 27.46
N ILE A 383 -34.58 -5.48 28.08
CA ILE A 383 -35.42 -6.54 27.47
C ILE A 383 -36.94 -6.32 27.64
N GLN A 384 -37.36 -5.23 28.28
CA GLN A 384 -38.77 -4.94 28.60
C GLN A 384 -39.39 -3.84 27.72
N LEU A 385 -38.68 -3.39 26.68
CA LEU A 385 -39.23 -2.46 25.69
C LEU A 385 -40.33 -3.13 24.85
N ASN A 386 -41.14 -2.31 24.17
CA ASN A 386 -42.14 -2.76 23.22
C ASN A 386 -41.50 -3.64 22.12
N PRO A 387 -41.90 -4.93 21.95
CA PRO A 387 -41.33 -5.81 20.91
C PRO A 387 -41.60 -5.37 19.47
N GLU A 388 -42.56 -4.45 19.27
CA GLU A 388 -42.92 -3.86 17.98
C GLU A 388 -42.05 -2.65 17.60
N VAL A 389 -41.09 -2.26 18.44
CA VAL A 389 -40.20 -1.12 18.19
C VAL A 389 -39.43 -1.27 16.86
N GLU A 390 -39.43 -0.22 16.05
CA GLU A 390 -38.70 -0.18 14.77
C GLU A 390 -37.34 0.53 14.90
N THR A 391 -37.17 1.44 15.87
CA THR A 391 -35.90 2.17 16.09
C THR A 391 -35.48 2.14 17.54
N ILE A 392 -34.25 1.71 17.82
CA ILE A 392 -33.65 1.69 19.15
C ILE A 392 -32.35 2.51 19.14
N ARG A 393 -32.27 3.56 19.95
CA ARG A 393 -31.04 4.36 20.17
C ARG A 393 -30.54 4.21 21.60
N LEU A 394 -29.37 3.63 21.76
CA LEU A 394 -28.67 3.36 23.02
C LEU A 394 -27.28 3.99 23.03
N LYS A 395 -27.07 5.05 22.24
CA LYS A 395 -25.79 5.75 22.12
C LYS A 395 -25.29 6.33 23.44
N GLY A 396 -23.98 6.29 23.67
CA GLY A 396 -23.34 6.96 24.82
C GLY A 396 -23.59 6.26 26.16
N ASN A 397 -23.68 4.93 26.16
CA ASN A 397 -23.96 4.13 27.36
C ASN A 397 -22.73 3.30 27.77
N SER A 398 -22.92 2.24 28.55
CA SER A 398 -21.84 1.34 29.01
C SER A 398 -22.17 -0.12 28.72
N ILE A 399 -22.86 -0.36 27.60
CA ILE A 399 -23.28 -1.70 27.17
C ILE A 399 -22.05 -2.48 26.69
N THR A 400 -21.82 -3.66 27.27
CA THR A 400 -20.68 -4.54 26.95
C THR A 400 -21.03 -5.74 26.08
N THR A 401 -22.31 -6.13 26.04
CA THR A 401 -22.80 -7.23 25.20
C THR A 401 -24.23 -6.97 24.72
N LEU A 402 -24.52 -7.53 23.55
CA LEU A 402 -25.82 -7.52 22.86
C LEU A 402 -26.51 -8.90 22.89
N GLU A 403 -25.80 -9.94 23.32
CA GLU A 403 -26.28 -11.32 23.31
C GLU A 403 -27.56 -11.49 24.14
N LEU A 404 -28.41 -12.43 23.70
CA LEU A 404 -29.68 -12.82 24.33
C LEU A 404 -30.76 -11.72 24.45
N SER A 405 -30.42 -10.44 24.25
CA SER A 405 -31.32 -9.30 24.44
C SER A 405 -31.97 -8.85 23.14
N LEU A 406 -31.26 -8.99 22.01
CA LEU A 406 -31.73 -8.56 20.70
C LEU A 406 -32.83 -9.46 20.10
N SER A 407 -32.87 -10.74 20.44
CA SER A 407 -33.88 -11.70 19.95
C SER A 407 -35.33 -11.33 20.29
N PHE A 408 -35.56 -10.47 21.30
CA PHE A 408 -36.87 -9.92 21.62
C PHE A 408 -37.36 -8.85 20.63
N TYR A 409 -36.47 -8.35 19.75
CA TYR A 409 -36.67 -7.14 18.93
C TYR A 409 -36.54 -7.41 17.42
N ALA A 410 -37.20 -8.47 16.94
CA ALA A 410 -37.16 -8.93 15.54
C ALA A 410 -37.76 -7.95 14.50
N ARG A 411 -38.42 -6.86 14.92
CA ARG A 411 -38.99 -5.82 14.03
C ARG A 411 -38.14 -4.55 13.91
N VAL A 412 -37.01 -4.47 14.61
CA VAL A 412 -36.12 -3.30 14.54
C VAL A 412 -35.55 -3.14 13.13
N ARG A 413 -35.65 -1.90 12.63
CA ARG A 413 -35.10 -1.41 11.36
C ARG A 413 -33.84 -0.58 11.54
N SER A 414 -33.71 0.14 12.65
CA SER A 414 -32.53 0.98 12.94
C SER A 414 -32.07 0.78 14.39
N LEU A 415 -30.82 0.37 14.56
CA LEU A 415 -30.18 0.14 15.85
C LEU A 415 -28.90 0.99 15.96
N ASP A 416 -28.90 1.95 16.87
CA ASP A 416 -27.72 2.73 17.24
C ASP A 416 -27.25 2.34 18.65
N VAL A 417 -26.10 1.69 18.73
CA VAL A 417 -25.39 1.34 19.96
C VAL A 417 -23.98 1.95 19.97
N SER A 418 -23.78 3.06 19.24
CA SER A 418 -22.50 3.76 19.17
C SER A 418 -22.07 4.34 20.51
N TYR A 419 -20.77 4.59 20.71
CA TYR A 419 -20.23 5.14 21.98
C TYR A 419 -20.63 4.27 23.19
N ASN A 420 -20.28 2.99 23.13
CA ASN A 420 -20.50 1.98 24.18
C ASN A 420 -19.19 1.19 24.42
N LEU A 421 -19.27 0.03 25.10
CA LEU A 421 -18.14 -0.79 25.51
C LEU A 421 -18.23 -2.21 24.94
N LEU A 422 -18.83 -2.38 23.75
CA LEU A 422 -18.92 -3.68 23.08
C LEU A 422 -17.52 -4.15 22.68
N GLN A 423 -17.14 -5.37 23.08
CA GLN A 423 -15.79 -5.92 22.83
C GLN A 423 -15.71 -6.87 21.64
N ASN A 424 -16.80 -7.57 21.29
CA ASN A 424 -16.86 -8.49 20.15
C ASN A 424 -18.28 -8.55 19.58
N LEU A 425 -18.42 -9.01 18.33
CA LEU A 425 -19.71 -9.38 17.72
C LEU A 425 -19.76 -10.90 17.52
N GLY A 426 -20.57 -11.61 18.33
CA GLY A 426 -20.67 -13.06 18.34
C GLY A 426 -21.38 -13.66 17.12
N SER A 427 -21.09 -14.93 16.80
CA SER A 427 -21.73 -15.68 15.71
C SER A 427 -23.26 -15.72 15.85
N GLY A 428 -23.98 -15.41 14.78
CA GLY A 428 -25.45 -15.41 14.77
C GLY A 428 -26.12 -14.37 15.69
N LEU A 429 -25.39 -13.36 16.16
CA LEU A 429 -25.91 -12.32 17.06
C LEU A 429 -27.16 -11.62 16.50
N PHE A 430 -27.26 -11.51 15.17
CA PHE A 430 -28.34 -10.83 14.46
C PHE A 430 -29.32 -11.79 13.74
N GLN A 431 -29.35 -13.07 14.11
CA GLN A 431 -30.11 -14.12 13.40
C GLN A 431 -31.62 -13.84 13.29
N GLU A 432 -32.22 -13.12 14.24
CA GLU A 432 -33.64 -12.78 14.26
C GLU A 432 -33.94 -11.39 13.63
N GLN A 433 -32.90 -10.61 13.29
CA GLN A 433 -32.99 -9.19 12.91
C GLN A 433 -33.19 -9.00 11.39
N SER A 434 -34.02 -9.84 10.77
CA SER A 434 -34.29 -9.83 9.31
C SER A 434 -34.82 -8.52 8.72
N ARG A 435 -35.29 -7.58 9.56
CA ARG A 435 -35.80 -6.25 9.19
C ARG A 435 -34.81 -5.11 9.40
N LEU A 436 -33.64 -5.39 9.97
CA LEU A 436 -32.66 -4.37 10.29
C LEU A 436 -32.07 -3.81 8.99
N ALA A 437 -32.25 -2.51 8.77
CA ALA A 437 -31.75 -1.76 7.62
C ALA A 437 -30.51 -0.92 7.96
N GLU A 438 -30.40 -0.46 9.21
CA GLU A 438 -29.31 0.39 9.69
C GLU A 438 -28.76 -0.15 11.02
N LEU A 439 -27.45 -0.37 11.09
CA LEU A 439 -26.75 -0.80 12.29
C LEU A 439 -25.53 0.10 12.52
N ASN A 440 -25.54 0.86 13.63
CA ASN A 440 -24.39 1.62 14.09
C ASN A 440 -23.82 1.03 15.39
N VAL A 441 -22.61 0.47 15.28
CA VAL A 441 -21.80 -0.10 16.35
C VAL A 441 -20.44 0.64 16.47
N SER A 442 -20.34 1.84 15.88
CA SER A 442 -19.13 2.65 15.90
C SER A 442 -18.74 3.12 17.30
N ASN A 443 -17.48 3.55 17.48
CA ASN A 443 -17.00 4.10 18.76
C ASN A 443 -17.23 3.13 19.93
N ASN A 444 -16.82 1.87 19.74
CA ASN A 444 -16.87 0.80 20.76
C ASN A 444 -15.44 0.23 20.96
N GLU A 445 -15.32 -0.88 21.69
CA GLU A 445 -14.04 -1.57 21.92
C GLU A 445 -13.91 -2.86 21.09
N ILE A 446 -14.62 -2.95 19.94
CA ILE A 446 -14.74 -4.21 19.20
C ILE A 446 -13.37 -4.63 18.66
N THR A 447 -12.84 -5.77 19.12
CA THR A 447 -11.57 -6.35 18.65
C THR A 447 -11.74 -7.43 17.59
N MET A 448 -12.85 -8.18 17.63
CA MET A 448 -13.11 -9.32 16.75
C MET A 448 -14.59 -9.37 16.33
N ILE A 449 -14.80 -9.72 15.06
CA ILE A 449 -16.10 -10.12 14.53
C ILE A 449 -16.02 -11.63 14.32
N PHE A 450 -16.88 -12.39 14.97
CA PHE A 450 -16.88 -13.84 14.83
C PHE A 450 -17.52 -14.29 13.50
N PRO A 451 -17.16 -15.48 12.98
CA PRO A 451 -17.82 -16.10 11.83
C PRO A 451 -19.35 -16.04 11.91
N GLU A 452 -20.00 -15.72 10.79
CA GLU A 452 -21.46 -15.56 10.68
C GLU A 452 -22.12 -14.56 11.66
N ALA A 453 -21.39 -13.59 12.24
CA ALA A 453 -21.98 -12.61 13.16
C ALA A 453 -23.17 -11.84 12.55
N PHE A 454 -23.07 -11.47 11.27
CA PHE A 454 -24.11 -10.74 10.52
C PHE A 454 -25.17 -11.64 9.85
N SER A 455 -25.13 -12.95 10.09
CA SER A 455 -26.13 -13.88 9.56
C SER A 455 -27.54 -13.51 10.04
N GLY A 456 -28.48 -13.43 9.09
CA GLY A 456 -29.86 -12.98 9.33
C GLY A 456 -30.15 -11.54 8.86
N LEU A 457 -29.14 -10.71 8.60
CA LEU A 457 -29.29 -9.29 8.25
C LEU A 457 -29.70 -8.99 6.79
N THR A 458 -30.66 -9.75 6.25
CA THR A 458 -31.02 -9.76 4.82
C THR A 458 -31.53 -8.43 4.25
N GLU A 459 -32.03 -7.52 5.08
CA GLU A 459 -32.48 -6.17 4.66
C GLU A 459 -31.46 -5.06 4.99
N LEU A 460 -30.28 -5.38 5.53
CA LEU A 460 -29.30 -4.38 5.98
C LEU A 460 -28.71 -3.60 4.82
N ARG A 461 -28.60 -2.29 5.02
CA ARG A 461 -28.24 -1.29 4.01
C ARG A 461 -27.03 -0.45 4.41
N VAL A 462 -26.97 -0.06 5.68
CA VAL A 462 -25.90 0.76 6.26
C VAL A 462 -25.34 0.04 7.48
N LEU A 463 -24.02 -0.17 7.50
CA LEU A 463 -23.28 -0.77 8.60
C LEU A 463 -22.10 0.13 8.97
N ASP A 464 -22.13 0.69 10.18
CA ASP A 464 -21.05 1.53 10.72
C ASP A 464 -20.34 0.81 11.88
N LEU A 465 -19.12 0.36 11.59
CA LEU A 465 -18.16 -0.31 12.47
C LEU A 465 -16.96 0.60 12.79
N SER A 466 -17.01 1.88 12.41
CA SER A 466 -15.86 2.78 12.52
C SER A 466 -15.43 3.06 13.96
N ASN A 467 -14.19 3.50 14.16
CA ASN A 467 -13.64 3.86 15.47
C ASN A 467 -13.77 2.70 16.48
N ASN A 468 -13.26 1.53 16.10
CA ASN A 468 -13.19 0.32 16.92
C ASN A 468 -11.72 -0.17 16.96
N GLN A 469 -11.48 -1.43 17.35
CA GLN A 469 -10.14 -2.02 17.45
C GLN A 469 -10.01 -3.30 16.59
N ILE A 470 -10.85 -3.45 15.55
CA ILE A 470 -10.98 -4.66 14.75
C ILE A 470 -9.67 -4.91 14.00
N SER A 471 -9.02 -6.03 14.26
CA SER A 471 -7.75 -6.41 13.62
C SER A 471 -7.89 -7.46 12.51
N SER A 472 -8.97 -8.25 12.53
CA SER A 472 -9.27 -9.24 11.49
C SER A 472 -10.75 -9.15 11.12
N ALA A 473 -11.01 -9.11 9.82
CA ALA A 473 -12.35 -9.28 9.23
C ALA A 473 -12.32 -10.28 8.06
N SER A 474 -11.26 -11.09 8.01
CA SER A 474 -10.91 -12.03 6.93
C SER A 474 -11.17 -13.50 7.28
N GLU A 475 -11.67 -13.78 8.49
CA GLU A 475 -11.78 -15.14 9.04
C GLU A 475 -13.23 -15.64 9.08
N GLY A 476 -13.57 -16.56 8.18
CA GLY A 476 -14.74 -17.43 8.30
C GLY A 476 -16.09 -16.81 7.92
N SER A 477 -16.23 -16.36 6.66
CA SER A 477 -17.52 -15.91 6.12
C SER A 477 -18.14 -14.76 6.93
N VAL A 478 -17.33 -13.79 7.34
CA VAL A 478 -17.74 -12.65 8.18
C VAL A 478 -18.89 -11.90 7.52
N TRP A 479 -18.80 -11.68 6.21
CA TRP A 479 -19.72 -10.84 5.43
C TRP A 479 -21.03 -11.54 5.01
N LYS A 480 -21.22 -12.81 5.38
CA LYS A 480 -22.39 -13.62 5.03
C LYS A 480 -23.68 -13.03 5.62
N GLY A 481 -24.71 -12.88 4.79
CA GLY A 481 -25.99 -12.26 5.17
C GLY A 481 -26.09 -10.75 4.90
N LEU A 482 -25.04 -10.14 4.32
CA LEU A 482 -25.00 -8.71 3.98
C LEU A 482 -25.33 -8.42 2.50
N GLU A 483 -26.11 -9.27 1.84
CA GLU A 483 -26.32 -9.19 0.38
C GLU A 483 -27.10 -7.94 -0.08
N SER A 484 -27.72 -7.21 0.85
CA SER A 484 -28.44 -5.94 0.61
C SER A 484 -27.61 -4.68 0.92
N LEU A 485 -26.38 -4.84 1.45
CA LEU A 485 -25.58 -3.73 1.97
C LEU A 485 -25.13 -2.80 0.83
N TRP A 486 -25.28 -1.49 1.03
CA TRP A 486 -24.82 -0.47 0.07
C TRP A 486 -23.82 0.53 0.67
N GLU A 487 -23.73 0.63 2.00
CA GLU A 487 -22.76 1.46 2.71
C GLU A 487 -22.12 0.69 3.88
N LEU A 488 -20.78 0.62 3.89
CA LEU A 488 -19.96 -0.04 4.91
C LEU A 488 -18.84 0.91 5.35
N ASN A 489 -18.83 1.26 6.64
CA ASN A 489 -17.80 2.07 7.25
C ASN A 489 -16.99 1.25 8.26
N LEU A 490 -15.70 1.05 7.95
CA LEU A 490 -14.71 0.34 8.76
C LEU A 490 -13.54 1.27 9.14
N SER A 491 -13.68 2.59 8.94
CA SER A 491 -12.61 3.56 9.22
C SER A 491 -12.15 3.55 10.68
N HIS A 492 -10.90 3.94 10.92
CA HIS A 492 -10.27 3.99 12.23
C HIS A 492 -10.40 2.67 13.01
N ASN A 493 -9.90 1.59 12.40
CA ASN A 493 -9.75 0.26 12.98
C ASN A 493 -8.27 -0.19 12.88
N ARG A 494 -8.00 -1.50 12.93
CA ARG A 494 -6.66 -2.08 12.84
C ARG A 494 -6.55 -3.12 11.72
N LEU A 495 -7.37 -3.00 10.68
CA LEU A 495 -7.42 -3.95 9.57
C LEU A 495 -6.22 -3.79 8.63
N ASP A 496 -5.61 -4.90 8.24
CA ASP A 496 -4.64 -4.99 7.15
C ASP A 496 -5.14 -5.85 5.96
N ALA A 497 -6.23 -6.61 6.15
CA ALA A 497 -6.97 -7.36 5.14
C ALA A 497 -8.50 -7.25 5.33
N LEU A 498 -9.29 -7.53 4.27
CA LEU A 498 -10.77 -7.63 4.32
C LEU A 498 -11.34 -9.02 4.03
N ALA A 499 -10.52 -9.91 3.47
CA ALA A 499 -10.86 -11.29 3.12
C ALA A 499 -9.60 -12.13 3.33
N ALA A 500 -9.76 -13.43 3.57
CA ALA A 500 -8.62 -14.34 3.61
C ALA A 500 -7.85 -14.27 2.28
N LYS A 501 -6.53 -14.52 2.32
CA LYS A 501 -5.71 -14.57 1.09
C LYS A 501 -6.15 -15.69 0.14
N ASP A 502 -6.77 -16.73 0.67
CA ASP A 502 -7.07 -17.98 -0.04
C ASP A 502 -8.58 -18.19 -0.31
N ASP A 503 -9.45 -17.25 0.08
CA ASP A 503 -10.89 -17.29 -0.20
C ASP A 503 -11.32 -16.00 -0.92
N ASP A 504 -11.16 -15.99 -2.24
CA ASP A 504 -11.63 -14.91 -3.12
C ASP A 504 -13.12 -14.58 -2.87
N ASN A 505 -13.93 -15.58 -2.51
CA ASN A 505 -15.39 -15.45 -2.48
C ASN A 505 -15.94 -14.92 -1.13
N ASP A 506 -15.11 -14.67 -0.12
CA ASP A 506 -15.53 -14.15 1.20
C ASP A 506 -16.25 -12.78 1.08
N CYS A 507 -15.80 -11.92 0.16
CA CYS A 507 -16.44 -10.63 -0.13
C CYS A 507 -17.60 -10.69 -1.15
N ALA A 508 -17.93 -11.84 -1.72
CA ALA A 508 -19.04 -11.97 -2.68
C ALA A 508 -20.43 -11.51 -2.17
N PRO A 509 -20.77 -11.61 -0.86
CA PRO A 509 -22.00 -11.00 -0.32
C PRO A 509 -22.04 -9.47 -0.50
N LEU A 510 -20.89 -8.80 -0.50
CA LEU A 510 -20.78 -7.33 -0.56
C LEU A 510 -20.95 -6.74 -1.97
N ARG A 511 -21.27 -7.52 -3.00
CA ARG A 511 -21.39 -7.07 -4.41
C ARG A 511 -22.28 -5.85 -4.70
N ASN A 512 -23.25 -5.57 -3.82
CA ASN A 512 -24.18 -4.44 -3.94
C ASN A 512 -23.65 -3.15 -3.27
N LEU A 513 -22.47 -3.22 -2.65
CA LEU A 513 -21.84 -2.11 -1.93
C LEU A 513 -21.52 -0.95 -2.88
N ARG A 514 -21.84 0.27 -2.46
CA ARG A 514 -21.61 1.51 -3.22
C ARG A 514 -20.61 2.43 -2.55
N THR A 515 -20.55 2.39 -1.22
CA THR A 515 -19.62 3.17 -0.41
C THR A 515 -18.89 2.24 0.54
N LEU A 516 -17.56 2.17 0.42
CA LEU A 516 -16.66 1.45 1.30
C LEU A 516 -15.64 2.42 1.88
N THR A 517 -15.60 2.53 3.21
CA THR A 517 -14.67 3.44 3.90
C THR A 517 -13.72 2.65 4.78
N LEU A 518 -12.43 2.64 4.43
CA LEU A 518 -11.34 1.94 5.11
C LEU A 518 -10.28 2.91 5.66
N ASP A 519 -10.59 4.21 5.68
CA ASP A 519 -9.68 5.27 6.10
C ASP A 519 -9.10 5.02 7.51
N GLY A 520 -7.82 5.31 7.75
CA GLY A 520 -7.20 5.17 9.08
C GLY A 520 -7.05 3.73 9.57
N ASN A 521 -6.67 2.80 8.69
CA ASN A 521 -6.40 1.40 9.01
C ASN A 521 -4.89 1.06 8.79
N LEU A 522 -4.54 -0.22 8.65
CA LEU A 522 -3.17 -0.71 8.52
C LEU A 522 -2.84 -1.28 7.12
N PHE A 523 -3.73 -1.12 6.14
CA PHE A 523 -3.56 -1.64 4.77
C PHE A 523 -2.24 -1.18 4.15
N SER A 524 -1.40 -2.14 3.76
CA SER A 524 -0.13 -1.89 3.05
C SER A 524 -0.28 -1.95 1.53
N PHE A 525 -1.36 -2.61 1.06
CA PHE A 525 -1.83 -2.66 -0.33
C PHE A 525 -3.37 -2.54 -0.32
N PRO A 526 -4.01 -2.09 -1.41
CA PRO A 526 -5.47 -2.17 -1.53
C PRO A 526 -5.95 -3.64 -1.43
N PRO A 527 -7.10 -3.93 -0.80
CA PRO A 527 -7.60 -5.30 -0.65
C PRO A 527 -8.22 -5.82 -1.97
N SER A 528 -7.38 -6.02 -2.98
CA SER A 528 -7.77 -6.27 -4.38
C SER A 528 -8.65 -7.50 -4.56
N ASN A 529 -8.40 -8.58 -3.81
CA ASN A 529 -9.25 -9.78 -3.78
C ASN A 529 -10.70 -9.44 -3.41
N CYS A 530 -10.91 -8.70 -2.31
CA CYS A 530 -12.24 -8.24 -1.91
C CYS A 530 -12.85 -7.26 -2.91
N LEU A 531 -12.05 -6.31 -3.41
CA LEU A 531 -12.47 -5.30 -4.39
C LEU A 531 -12.91 -5.92 -5.73
N ALA A 532 -12.40 -7.10 -6.11
CA ALA A 532 -12.77 -7.81 -7.32
C ALA A 532 -14.23 -8.29 -7.35
N HIS A 533 -14.93 -8.27 -6.21
CA HIS A 533 -16.35 -8.64 -6.10
C HIS A 533 -17.30 -7.44 -5.97
N LEU A 534 -16.80 -6.21 -5.92
CA LEU A 534 -17.61 -5.01 -5.59
C LEU A 534 -18.08 -4.26 -6.85
N ASP A 535 -18.80 -4.96 -7.73
CA ASP A 535 -19.27 -4.44 -9.04
C ASP A 535 -20.07 -3.11 -8.95
N SER A 536 -20.73 -2.86 -7.82
CA SER A 536 -21.56 -1.66 -7.61
C SER A 536 -20.83 -0.47 -6.97
N LEU A 537 -19.52 -0.59 -6.69
CA LEU A 537 -18.80 0.37 -5.86
C LEU A 537 -18.61 1.71 -6.56
N ARG A 538 -18.93 2.80 -5.86
CA ARG A 538 -18.87 4.19 -6.36
C ARG A 538 -17.92 5.06 -5.57
N GLN A 539 -17.73 4.78 -4.29
CA GLN A 539 -16.86 5.54 -3.40
C GLN A 539 -16.00 4.56 -2.60
N LEU A 540 -14.68 4.75 -2.67
CA LEU A 540 -13.69 3.96 -1.93
C LEU A 540 -12.77 4.91 -1.15
N GLY A 541 -12.86 4.84 0.18
CA GLY A 541 -11.92 5.48 1.11
C GLY A 541 -10.82 4.52 1.52
N LEU A 542 -9.56 4.89 1.27
CA LEU A 542 -8.34 4.20 1.67
C LEU A 542 -7.32 5.19 2.28
N ALA A 543 -7.76 6.36 2.76
CA ALA A 543 -6.89 7.39 3.30
C ALA A 543 -6.22 6.98 4.62
N ASP A 544 -5.15 7.68 5.02
CA ASP A 544 -4.44 7.50 6.29
C ASP A 544 -4.08 6.03 6.61
N ASN A 545 -3.73 5.27 5.57
CA ASN A 545 -3.29 3.87 5.63
C ASN A 545 -1.75 3.78 5.45
N ARG A 546 -1.24 2.60 5.06
CA ARG A 546 0.20 2.34 4.90
C ARG A 546 0.59 1.99 3.47
N LEU A 547 -0.22 2.39 2.48
CA LEU A 547 0.03 2.10 1.07
C LEU A 547 1.34 2.76 0.61
N THR A 548 2.30 1.99 0.12
CA THR A 548 3.60 2.51 -0.39
C THR A 548 3.71 2.52 -1.92
N PHE A 549 2.93 1.66 -2.57
CA PHE A 549 2.93 1.42 -4.01
C PHE A 549 1.52 1.04 -4.45
N ILE A 550 1.18 1.34 -5.70
CA ILE A 550 -0.06 0.90 -6.35
C ILE A 550 0.30 0.17 -7.65
N GLY A 551 0.01 -1.13 -7.71
CA GLY A 551 0.23 -2.02 -8.86
C GLY A 551 -0.88 -1.97 -9.92
N ASP A 552 -0.66 -2.65 -11.04
CA ASP A 552 -1.62 -2.64 -12.17
C ASP A 552 -2.92 -3.41 -11.85
N GLU A 553 -2.89 -4.40 -10.96
CA GLU A 553 -4.04 -5.25 -10.57
C GLU A 553 -4.72 -4.83 -9.25
N ASP A 554 -4.20 -3.82 -8.54
CA ASP A 554 -4.70 -3.38 -7.23
C ASP A 554 -6.15 -2.83 -7.29
N PHE A 555 -6.54 -2.31 -8.46
CA PHE A 555 -7.88 -1.80 -8.74
C PHE A 555 -8.52 -2.61 -9.90
N PRO A 556 -9.19 -3.74 -9.59
CA PRO A 556 -9.66 -4.69 -10.59
C PRO A 556 -10.82 -4.17 -11.45
N ALA A 557 -11.10 -4.88 -12.54
CA ALA A 557 -12.12 -4.50 -13.53
C ALA A 557 -13.55 -4.34 -12.98
N ALA A 558 -13.87 -4.98 -11.84
CA ALA A 558 -15.14 -4.81 -11.14
C ALA A 558 -15.41 -3.34 -10.74
N LEU A 559 -14.35 -2.57 -10.43
CA LEU A 559 -14.44 -1.17 -10.02
C LEU A 559 -14.69 -0.18 -11.18
N SER A 560 -15.24 -0.67 -12.31
CA SER A 560 -15.49 0.15 -13.50
C SER A 560 -16.48 1.30 -13.27
N ASP A 561 -17.40 1.14 -12.32
CA ASP A 561 -18.42 2.12 -11.88
C ASP A 561 -17.91 3.10 -10.79
N LEU A 562 -16.66 2.96 -10.33
CA LEU A 562 -16.08 3.77 -9.25
C LEU A 562 -15.97 5.24 -9.64
N GLN A 563 -16.48 6.14 -8.78
CA GLN A 563 -16.61 7.58 -9.05
C GLN A 563 -15.68 8.43 -8.19
N ALA A 564 -15.38 8.00 -6.97
CA ALA A 564 -14.45 8.67 -6.07
C ALA A 564 -13.51 7.66 -5.40
N LEU A 565 -12.21 7.98 -5.41
CA LEU A 565 -11.14 7.22 -4.76
C LEU A 565 -10.29 8.17 -3.90
N ASN A 566 -10.24 7.89 -2.60
CA ASN A 566 -9.43 8.65 -1.65
C ASN A 566 -8.23 7.80 -1.18
N LEU A 567 -7.03 8.25 -1.50
CA LEU A 567 -5.74 7.65 -1.12
C LEU A 567 -4.87 8.63 -0.31
N GLN A 568 -5.46 9.73 0.20
CA GLN A 568 -4.79 10.78 0.96
C GLN A 568 -4.04 10.23 2.20
N GLY A 569 -2.92 10.84 2.61
CA GLY A 569 -2.24 10.50 3.87
C GLY A 569 -1.57 9.13 3.91
N ASN A 570 -1.32 8.51 2.76
CA ASN A 570 -0.57 7.27 2.63
C ASN A 570 0.93 7.53 2.42
N GLN A 571 1.70 6.47 2.13
CA GLN A 571 3.14 6.53 1.92
C GLN A 571 3.50 6.30 0.44
N ILE A 572 2.56 6.53 -0.49
CA ILE A 572 2.70 6.16 -1.91
C ILE A 572 3.83 6.96 -2.53
N SER A 573 4.88 6.26 -2.98
CA SER A 573 6.03 6.86 -3.68
C SER A 573 6.08 6.54 -5.17
N SER A 574 5.38 5.49 -5.60
CA SER A 574 5.35 5.01 -6.98
C SER A 574 3.99 4.40 -7.33
N LEU A 575 3.58 4.53 -8.59
CA LEU A 575 2.35 3.96 -9.13
C LEU A 575 2.67 3.35 -10.50
N SER A 576 2.15 2.15 -10.78
CA SER A 576 2.33 1.52 -12.09
C SER A 576 1.56 2.27 -13.21
N PRO A 577 1.96 2.16 -14.49
CA PRO A 577 1.34 2.91 -15.58
C PRO A 577 -0.13 2.59 -15.88
N ASN A 578 -0.65 1.46 -15.42
CA ASN A 578 -2.01 1.00 -15.70
C ASN A 578 -2.86 0.73 -14.45
N CYS A 579 -2.37 1.02 -13.23
CA CYS A 579 -3.11 0.88 -11.97
C CYS A 579 -4.50 1.50 -11.93
N PHE A 580 -4.77 2.50 -12.77
CA PHE A 580 -6.06 3.16 -12.91
C PHE A 580 -6.77 2.88 -14.25
N ALA A 581 -6.33 1.88 -15.03
CA ALA A 581 -6.86 1.59 -16.36
C ALA A 581 -8.34 1.16 -16.34
N ASN A 582 -8.76 0.47 -15.28
CA ASN A 582 -10.13 -0.02 -15.12
C ASN A 582 -11.12 1.05 -14.62
N LEU A 583 -10.63 2.13 -14.00
CA LEU A 583 -11.43 3.12 -13.28
C LEU A 583 -12.07 4.17 -14.23
N SER A 584 -12.83 3.68 -15.21
CA SER A 584 -13.32 4.48 -16.35
C SER A 584 -14.32 5.58 -15.98
N GLN A 585 -15.05 5.43 -14.88
CA GLN A 585 -16.03 6.41 -14.36
C GLN A 585 -15.49 7.27 -13.22
N LEU A 586 -14.17 7.24 -12.95
CA LEU A 586 -13.60 7.98 -11.82
C LEU A 586 -13.65 9.49 -12.09
N HIS A 587 -14.37 10.20 -11.23
CA HIS A 587 -14.56 11.65 -11.28
C HIS A 587 -13.69 12.40 -10.28
N ALA A 588 -13.36 11.78 -9.14
CA ALA A 588 -12.52 12.36 -8.10
C ALA A 588 -11.42 11.40 -7.65
N LEU A 589 -10.19 11.90 -7.61
CA LEU A 589 -9.02 11.19 -7.09
C LEU A 589 -8.27 12.11 -6.12
N ASP A 590 -8.13 11.65 -4.88
CA ASP A 590 -7.30 12.32 -3.87
C ASP A 590 -6.04 11.49 -3.61
N LEU A 591 -4.89 12.07 -3.91
CA LEU A 591 -3.54 11.53 -3.68
C LEU A 591 -2.74 12.48 -2.77
N ALA A 592 -3.41 13.35 -2.00
CA ALA A 592 -2.73 14.34 -1.17
C ALA A 592 -1.93 13.71 -0.02
N ASP A 593 -0.96 14.45 0.50
CA ASP A 593 -0.13 14.11 1.66
C ASP A 593 0.49 12.69 1.56
N ASN A 594 1.04 12.38 0.39
CA ASN A 594 1.77 11.15 0.06
C ASN A 594 3.26 11.44 -0.24
N ASN A 595 4.02 10.45 -0.70
CA ASN A 595 5.47 10.56 -0.99
C ASN A 595 5.78 10.67 -2.50
N ILE A 596 4.86 11.22 -3.30
CA ILE A 596 4.98 11.30 -4.77
C ILE A 596 5.96 12.43 -5.16
N THR A 597 7.07 12.09 -5.82
CA THR A 597 8.14 13.05 -6.17
C THR A 597 7.97 13.73 -7.54
N PHE A 598 7.08 13.22 -8.39
CA PHE A 598 6.74 13.74 -9.72
C PHE A 598 5.29 13.40 -10.07
N VAL A 599 4.63 14.21 -10.89
CA VAL A 599 3.25 13.94 -11.32
C VAL A 599 3.19 12.61 -12.11
N PRO A 600 2.40 11.60 -11.68
CA PRO A 600 2.37 10.26 -12.30
C PRO A 600 1.56 10.26 -13.60
N THR A 601 2.11 10.94 -14.62
CA THR A 601 1.45 11.31 -15.88
C THR A 601 0.86 10.10 -16.61
N ASN A 602 1.60 8.98 -16.64
CA ASN A 602 1.17 7.76 -17.34
C ASN A 602 -0.06 7.14 -16.68
N SER A 603 -0.02 6.92 -15.36
CA SER A 603 -1.11 6.37 -14.56
C SER A 603 -2.35 7.25 -14.63
N LEU A 604 -2.18 8.57 -14.48
CA LEU A 604 -3.28 9.53 -14.55
C LEU A 604 -3.91 9.61 -15.96
N SER A 605 -3.14 9.47 -17.03
CA SER A 605 -3.66 9.55 -18.41
C SER A 605 -4.72 8.49 -18.78
N ARG A 606 -4.89 7.47 -17.93
CA ARG A 606 -5.97 6.47 -18.04
C ARG A 606 -7.34 7.03 -17.64
N LEU A 607 -7.37 7.99 -16.71
CA LEU A 607 -8.56 8.52 -16.05
C LEU A 607 -9.27 9.61 -16.86
N LYS A 608 -9.79 9.25 -18.04
CA LYS A 608 -10.38 10.20 -19.01
C LYS A 608 -11.58 10.99 -18.49
N SER A 609 -12.29 10.45 -17.50
CA SER A 609 -13.49 11.05 -16.87
C SER A 609 -13.19 11.93 -15.66
N LEU A 610 -11.92 12.04 -15.25
CA LEU A 610 -11.52 12.70 -14.00
C LEU A 610 -11.82 14.20 -14.03
N GLN A 611 -12.55 14.68 -13.04
CA GLN A 611 -12.93 16.08 -12.87
C GLN A 611 -12.17 16.75 -11.74
N ASP A 612 -11.84 15.99 -10.69
CA ASP A 612 -11.16 16.49 -9.48
C ASP A 612 -9.89 15.68 -9.22
N LEU A 613 -8.76 16.37 -9.10
CA LEU A 613 -7.47 15.79 -8.72
C LEU A 613 -6.83 16.61 -7.61
N ASP A 614 -6.49 15.94 -6.51
CA ASP A 614 -5.63 16.49 -5.47
C ASP A 614 -4.30 15.73 -5.41
N LEU A 615 -3.20 16.48 -5.49
CA LEU A 615 -1.81 16.02 -5.33
C LEU A 615 -1.09 16.82 -4.25
N SER A 616 -1.82 17.59 -3.44
CA SER A 616 -1.26 18.50 -2.44
C SER A 616 -0.39 17.78 -1.40
N GLY A 617 0.55 18.46 -0.76
CA GLY A 617 1.36 17.89 0.33
C GLY A 617 2.41 16.85 -0.08
N ASN A 618 2.54 16.56 -1.39
CA ASN A 618 3.55 15.64 -1.91
C ASN A 618 4.91 16.36 -2.17
N PRO A 619 6.05 15.64 -2.13
CA PRO A 619 7.38 16.17 -2.42
C PRO A 619 7.65 16.40 -3.93
N ILE A 620 6.68 16.95 -4.67
CA ILE A 620 6.79 17.19 -6.12
C ILE A 620 7.74 18.36 -6.39
N THR A 621 8.91 18.06 -6.98
CA THR A 621 9.96 19.06 -7.27
C THR A 621 9.68 19.91 -8.51
N ARG A 622 9.03 19.32 -9.52
CA ARG A 622 8.74 19.96 -10.81
C ARG A 622 7.44 19.45 -11.42
N ILE A 623 6.71 20.32 -12.12
CA ILE A 623 5.59 19.93 -12.98
C ILE A 623 6.04 20.02 -14.43
N ALA A 624 6.13 18.86 -15.09
CA ALA A 624 6.65 18.67 -16.44
C ALA A 624 5.71 19.21 -17.54
N PRO A 625 6.16 19.36 -18.81
CA PRO A 625 5.26 19.59 -19.93
C PRO A 625 4.23 18.47 -20.01
N LEU A 626 2.96 18.79 -20.28
CA LEU A 626 1.88 17.81 -20.44
C LEU A 626 1.71 16.85 -19.23
N ALA A 627 2.09 17.27 -18.02
CA ALA A 627 2.00 16.45 -16.80
C ALA A 627 0.59 15.91 -16.49
N PHE A 628 -0.45 16.54 -17.04
CA PHE A 628 -1.85 16.17 -16.89
C PHE A 628 -2.51 15.82 -18.25
N GLN A 629 -1.73 15.25 -19.18
CA GLN A 629 -2.22 14.83 -20.50
C GLN A 629 -3.41 13.86 -20.42
N ALA A 630 -4.26 13.87 -21.44
CA ALA A 630 -5.49 13.09 -21.55
C ALA A 630 -6.57 13.30 -20.46
N LEU A 631 -6.31 14.09 -19.41
CA LEU A 631 -7.30 14.51 -18.42
C LEU A 631 -8.17 15.66 -18.97
N PHE A 632 -8.93 15.38 -20.04
CA PHE A 632 -9.72 16.38 -20.77
C PHE A 632 -10.93 16.90 -20.00
N GLU A 633 -11.45 16.11 -19.06
CA GLU A 633 -12.59 16.44 -18.19
C GLU A 633 -12.21 17.17 -16.89
N LEU A 634 -10.91 17.39 -16.64
CA LEU A 634 -10.42 17.94 -15.38
C LEU A 634 -10.93 19.38 -15.16
N ARG A 635 -11.68 19.57 -14.06
CA ARG A 635 -12.28 20.84 -13.62
C ARG A 635 -11.53 21.47 -12.45
N ARG A 636 -11.10 20.69 -11.46
CA ARG A 636 -10.46 21.19 -10.24
C ARG A 636 -9.13 20.47 -10.00
N LEU A 637 -8.04 21.23 -10.05
CA LEU A 637 -6.70 20.74 -9.75
C LEU A 637 -6.18 21.38 -8.46
N ARG A 638 -5.75 20.56 -7.51
CA ARG A 638 -5.10 21.00 -6.27
C ARG A 638 -3.69 20.41 -6.21
N VAL A 639 -2.72 21.32 -6.14
CA VAL A 639 -1.27 21.08 -6.12
C VAL A 639 -0.65 22.04 -5.09
N SER A 640 -1.21 22.03 -3.88
CA SER A 640 -0.86 22.92 -2.78
C SER A 640 0.08 22.23 -1.77
N ARG A 641 0.70 22.96 -0.84
CA ARG A 641 1.64 22.41 0.17
C ARG A 641 2.82 21.62 -0.44
N LEU A 642 3.21 21.88 -1.69
CA LEU A 642 4.34 21.21 -2.34
C LEU A 642 5.63 21.91 -1.91
N SER A 643 6.30 21.39 -0.88
CA SER A 643 7.46 22.04 -0.24
C SER A 643 8.63 22.26 -1.21
N GLU A 644 8.88 21.27 -2.07
CA GLU A 644 10.03 21.24 -2.99
C GLU A 644 9.74 21.81 -4.39
N LEU A 645 8.53 22.33 -4.65
CA LEU A 645 8.14 22.75 -6.00
C LEU A 645 8.84 24.04 -6.43
N GLU A 646 9.88 23.91 -7.26
CA GLU A 646 10.61 25.04 -7.81
C GLU A 646 10.08 25.50 -9.17
N HIS A 647 9.67 24.56 -10.04
CA HIS A 647 9.49 24.79 -11.47
C HIS A 647 8.22 24.14 -12.04
N ILE A 648 7.54 24.88 -12.91
CA ILE A 648 6.36 24.45 -13.68
C ILE A 648 6.65 24.76 -15.15
N ASP A 649 6.43 23.80 -16.05
CA ASP A 649 6.53 24.04 -17.50
C ASP A 649 5.33 24.87 -18.01
N PRO A 650 5.51 25.83 -18.95
CA PRO A 650 4.40 26.58 -19.55
C PRO A 650 3.31 25.71 -20.18
N ARG A 651 3.60 24.47 -20.58
CA ARG A 651 2.66 23.53 -21.22
C ARG A 651 2.13 22.47 -20.26
N ALA A 652 2.35 22.59 -18.95
CA ALA A 652 1.90 21.61 -17.96
C ALA A 652 0.39 21.33 -18.01
N LEU A 653 -0.42 22.37 -18.27
CA LEU A 653 -1.89 22.34 -18.27
C LEU A 653 -2.50 22.48 -19.68
N ALA A 654 -1.72 22.21 -20.74
CA ALA A 654 -2.08 22.57 -22.11
C ALA A 654 -3.32 21.84 -22.66
N GLU A 655 -3.60 20.61 -22.18
CA GLU A 655 -4.74 19.79 -22.64
C GLU A 655 -5.99 19.88 -21.75
N ASN A 656 -5.87 20.47 -20.56
CA ASN A 656 -6.94 20.50 -19.56
C ASN A 656 -7.92 21.66 -19.84
N VAL A 657 -8.56 21.62 -21.01
CA VAL A 657 -9.38 22.73 -21.54
C VAL A 657 -10.63 23.02 -20.70
N ARG A 658 -11.09 22.06 -19.88
CA ARG A 658 -12.26 22.20 -18.99
C ARG A 658 -11.93 22.71 -17.58
N LEU A 659 -10.67 23.04 -17.30
CA LEU A 659 -10.22 23.42 -15.96
C LEU A 659 -10.89 24.73 -15.48
N GLU A 660 -11.62 24.65 -14.37
CA GLU A 660 -12.40 25.73 -13.73
C GLU A 660 -11.67 26.33 -12.52
N GLU A 661 -10.92 25.52 -11.78
CA GLU A 661 -10.22 25.88 -10.54
C GLU A 661 -8.81 25.27 -10.45
N VAL A 662 -7.83 26.10 -10.09
CA VAL A 662 -6.45 25.68 -9.76
C VAL A 662 -6.08 26.22 -8.38
N ARG A 663 -5.66 25.32 -7.47
CA ARG A 663 -5.05 25.69 -6.18
C ARG A 663 -3.59 25.27 -6.13
N LEU A 664 -2.73 26.27 -6.07
CA LEU A 664 -1.29 26.17 -5.98
C LEU A 664 -0.87 27.06 -4.80
N GLU A 665 -1.30 26.69 -3.60
CA GLU A 665 -1.08 27.45 -2.35
C GLU A 665 0.00 26.79 -1.49
N LEU A 666 0.73 27.56 -0.69
CA LEU A 666 1.72 27.06 0.28
C LEU A 666 2.88 26.26 -0.36
N CYS A 667 3.35 26.68 -1.53
CA CYS A 667 4.53 26.13 -2.22
C CYS A 667 5.73 27.10 -2.07
N PRO A 668 6.53 27.00 -0.99
CA PRO A 668 7.46 28.04 -0.57
C PRO A 668 8.67 28.23 -1.50
N GLN A 669 8.99 27.29 -2.39
CA GLN A 669 10.08 27.44 -3.36
C GLN A 669 9.65 28.09 -4.69
N LEU A 670 8.35 28.20 -4.95
CA LEU A 670 7.82 28.71 -6.21
C LEU A 670 7.95 30.24 -6.32
N LYS A 671 9.05 30.69 -6.95
CA LYS A 671 9.44 32.12 -7.03
C LYS A 671 8.76 32.92 -8.15
N ARG A 672 8.26 32.24 -9.18
CA ARG A 672 7.59 32.83 -10.36
C ARG A 672 6.63 31.83 -10.99
N LEU A 673 5.59 32.33 -11.66
CA LEU A 673 4.79 31.53 -12.59
C LEU A 673 5.43 31.56 -13.99
N PRO A 674 5.35 30.46 -14.76
CA PRO A 674 5.73 30.48 -16.18
C PRO A 674 4.72 31.29 -17.01
N PRO A 675 5.17 32.05 -18.01
CA PRO A 675 4.27 32.83 -18.86
C PRO A 675 3.36 31.91 -19.68
N ARG A 676 2.11 32.33 -19.87
CA ARG A 676 1.08 31.57 -20.63
C ARG A 676 0.66 30.22 -20.03
N LEU A 677 1.00 29.90 -18.77
CA LEU A 677 0.60 28.65 -18.10
C LEU A 677 -0.88 28.30 -18.28
N PHE A 678 -1.76 29.30 -18.13
CA PHE A 678 -3.21 29.15 -18.19
C PHE A 678 -3.81 29.53 -19.56
N HIS A 679 -3.00 29.64 -20.61
CA HIS A 679 -3.45 30.13 -21.92
C HIS A 679 -4.46 29.19 -22.60
N SER A 680 -4.32 27.88 -22.38
CA SER A 680 -5.19 26.84 -22.96
C SER A 680 -6.42 26.51 -22.09
N ASN A 681 -6.67 27.25 -21.00
CA ASN A 681 -7.71 26.93 -20.01
C ASN A 681 -8.82 28.02 -20.00
N PRO A 682 -9.69 28.09 -21.03
CA PRO A 682 -10.67 29.17 -21.19
C PRO A 682 -11.80 29.17 -20.15
N LEU A 683 -11.99 28.07 -19.41
CA LEU A 683 -13.00 27.98 -18.35
C LEU A 683 -12.46 28.33 -16.96
N LEU A 684 -11.16 28.65 -16.83
CA LEU A 684 -10.51 28.85 -15.53
C LEU A 684 -11.02 30.12 -14.85
N THR A 685 -11.85 29.97 -13.81
CA THR A 685 -12.46 31.08 -13.06
C THR A 685 -11.89 31.26 -11.66
N ARG A 686 -11.21 30.25 -11.09
CA ARG A 686 -10.68 30.31 -9.73
C ARG A 686 -9.20 29.94 -9.71
N VAL A 687 -8.36 30.85 -9.23
CA VAL A 687 -6.91 30.62 -9.08
C VAL A 687 -6.50 30.99 -7.66
N ALA A 688 -5.90 30.05 -6.93
CA ALA A 688 -5.37 30.28 -5.59
C ALA A 688 -3.84 30.11 -5.62
N LEU A 689 -3.12 31.16 -5.22
CA LEU A 689 -1.66 31.27 -5.26
C LEU A 689 -1.10 31.77 -3.92
N ARG A 690 -1.84 31.56 -2.83
CA ARG A 690 -1.52 32.07 -1.50
C ARG A 690 -0.27 31.40 -0.94
N GLY A 691 0.60 32.14 -0.24
CA GLY A 691 1.67 31.53 0.56
C GLY A 691 2.83 30.92 -0.25
N ASN A 692 3.05 31.40 -1.47
CA ASN A 692 4.19 31.02 -2.31
C ASN A 692 5.31 32.07 -2.20
N ALA A 693 6.43 31.85 -2.90
CA ALA A 693 7.53 32.82 -2.97
C ALA A 693 7.43 33.80 -4.16
N LEU A 694 6.23 34.06 -4.70
CA LEU A 694 6.07 34.89 -5.91
C LEU A 694 6.51 36.33 -5.66
N GLN A 695 7.57 36.74 -6.37
CA GLN A 695 8.11 38.11 -6.29
C GLN A 695 7.41 39.08 -7.25
N THR A 696 6.82 38.57 -8.33
CA THR A 696 6.06 39.34 -9.31
C THR A 696 5.11 38.42 -10.08
N ILE A 697 4.07 39.00 -10.68
CA ILE A 697 3.16 38.33 -11.63
C ILE A 697 2.96 39.29 -12.81
N ALA A 698 3.13 38.83 -14.04
CA ALA A 698 2.90 39.62 -15.25
C ALA A 698 1.42 39.55 -15.69
N PRO A 699 0.90 40.56 -16.43
CA PRO A 699 -0.50 40.57 -16.89
C PRO A 699 -0.91 39.35 -17.73
N GLY A 700 0.06 38.71 -18.39
CA GLY A 700 -0.14 37.55 -19.27
C GLY A 700 0.00 36.19 -18.57
N ASP A 701 0.35 36.17 -17.27
CA ASP A 701 0.51 34.92 -16.51
C ASP A 701 -0.84 34.42 -15.96
N LEU A 702 -1.84 35.30 -15.88
CA LEU A 702 -3.19 35.02 -15.36
C LEU A 702 -4.28 35.36 -16.40
N PRO A 703 -5.37 34.57 -16.49
CA PRO A 703 -6.52 34.87 -17.35
C PRO A 703 -7.43 35.94 -16.73
N HIS A 704 -6.85 37.10 -16.43
CA HIS A 704 -7.38 38.19 -15.62
C HIS A 704 -8.79 38.71 -16.03
N ARG A 705 -9.22 38.46 -17.28
CA ARG A 705 -10.55 38.87 -17.78
C ARG A 705 -11.70 37.96 -17.36
N GLN A 706 -11.44 36.67 -17.13
CA GLN A 706 -12.48 35.64 -16.92
C GLN A 706 -12.52 35.10 -15.48
N LEU A 707 -11.47 35.37 -14.70
CA LEU A 707 -11.42 35.01 -13.28
C LEU A 707 -12.61 35.59 -12.51
N ARG A 708 -13.00 34.88 -11.45
CA ARG A 708 -14.03 35.22 -10.45
C ARG A 708 -13.47 35.19 -9.03
N TYR A 709 -12.45 34.36 -8.81
CA TYR A 709 -11.70 34.28 -7.55
C TYR A 709 -10.20 34.28 -7.84
N LEU A 710 -9.46 35.15 -7.14
CA LEU A 710 -8.00 35.16 -7.12
C LEU A 710 -7.51 35.38 -5.69
N ALA A 711 -6.65 34.50 -5.20
CA ALA A 711 -5.96 34.64 -3.90
C ALA A 711 -4.45 34.79 -4.11
N LEU A 712 -3.91 35.95 -3.71
CA LEU A 712 -2.48 36.30 -3.83
C LEU A 712 -1.81 36.61 -2.48
N ALA A 713 -2.51 36.38 -1.36
CA ALA A 713 -1.99 36.72 -0.03
C ALA A 713 -0.70 35.95 0.30
N ASP A 714 0.05 36.44 1.28
CA ASP A 714 1.23 35.76 1.83
C ASP A 714 2.35 35.48 0.78
N ASN A 715 2.50 36.35 -0.22
CA ASN A 715 3.60 36.29 -1.21
C ASN A 715 4.57 37.49 -1.06
N PRO A 716 5.89 37.30 -1.25
CA PRO A 716 6.91 38.34 -1.09
C PRO A 716 7.02 39.27 -2.31
N PHE A 717 5.94 39.97 -2.66
CA PHE A 717 5.89 40.82 -3.85
C PHE A 717 6.88 42.00 -3.82
N ARG A 718 7.64 42.18 -4.91
CA ARG A 718 8.44 43.39 -5.16
C ARG A 718 7.54 44.44 -5.83
N CYS A 719 7.08 45.42 -5.06
CA CYS A 719 6.28 46.54 -5.54
C CYS A 719 7.15 47.54 -6.30
N ASN A 720 7.26 47.29 -7.61
CA ASN A 720 7.85 48.17 -8.61
C ASN A 720 6.95 48.21 -9.86
N CYS A 721 7.47 48.75 -10.97
CA CYS A 721 6.84 48.82 -12.28
C CYS A 721 6.18 47.52 -12.78
N SER A 722 6.68 46.33 -12.41
CA SER A 722 6.12 45.05 -12.85
C SER A 722 4.71 44.78 -12.28
N LEU A 723 4.37 45.39 -11.14
CA LEU A 723 3.07 45.23 -10.46
C LEU A 723 2.12 46.43 -10.68
N LEU A 724 2.50 47.42 -11.51
CA LEU A 724 1.67 48.59 -11.80
C LEU A 724 0.26 48.21 -12.30
N TRP A 725 0.15 47.14 -13.09
CA TRP A 725 -1.13 46.65 -13.59
C TRP A 725 -2.05 46.15 -12.47
N LEU A 726 -1.49 45.39 -11.51
CA LEU A 726 -2.20 44.82 -10.38
C LEU A 726 -2.60 45.91 -9.39
N TRP A 727 -1.69 46.88 -9.15
CA TRP A 727 -1.96 48.08 -8.37
C TRP A 727 -3.13 48.89 -8.93
N LYS A 728 -3.12 49.20 -10.24
CA LYS A 728 -4.21 49.95 -10.90
C LYS A 728 -5.54 49.22 -10.76
N LEU A 729 -5.55 47.91 -11.00
CA LEU A 729 -6.76 47.10 -10.94
C LEU A 729 -7.34 47.02 -9.52
N ALA A 730 -6.51 46.70 -8.54
CA ALA A 730 -6.94 46.56 -7.14
C ALA A 730 -7.35 47.91 -6.53
N ARG A 731 -6.66 49.02 -6.88
CA ARG A 731 -7.04 50.37 -6.42
C ARG A 731 -8.39 50.82 -7.00
N ASN A 732 -8.64 50.57 -8.28
CA ASN A 732 -9.93 50.86 -8.90
C ASN A 732 -11.09 50.08 -8.26
N SER A 733 -10.86 48.81 -7.90
CA SER A 733 -11.85 47.99 -7.19
C SER A 733 -12.09 48.48 -5.76
N ALA A 734 -11.03 48.83 -5.01
CA ALA A 734 -11.13 49.29 -3.63
C ALA A 734 -11.78 50.68 -3.48
N GLN A 735 -11.62 51.57 -4.48
CA GLN A 735 -12.17 52.94 -4.43
C GLN A 735 -13.61 53.04 -4.92
N ASN A 736 -14.16 52.04 -5.60
CA ASN A 736 -15.50 52.14 -6.19
C ASN A 736 -16.29 50.81 -6.12
N PRO A 737 -16.82 50.45 -4.94
CA PRO A 737 -17.63 49.22 -4.77
C PRO A 737 -18.94 49.23 -5.57
N ALA A 738 -19.36 50.38 -6.11
CA ALA A 738 -20.52 50.49 -7.00
C ALA A 738 -20.24 50.07 -8.45
N TYR A 739 -18.97 49.82 -8.85
CA TYR A 739 -18.60 49.41 -10.21
C TYR A 739 -18.81 47.91 -10.52
N GLY A 740 -19.75 47.28 -9.81
CA GLY A 740 -19.98 45.82 -9.79
C GLY A 740 -20.34 45.15 -11.12
N ASN A 741 -20.55 45.91 -12.21
CA ASN A 741 -20.87 45.37 -13.53
C ASN A 741 -19.67 45.31 -14.50
N HIS A 742 -18.53 45.95 -14.19
CA HIS A 742 -17.37 46.00 -15.11
C HIS A 742 -16.00 45.73 -14.46
N THR A 743 -15.85 45.82 -13.14
CA THR A 743 -14.67 45.28 -12.46
C THR A 743 -14.87 43.80 -12.16
N PRO A 744 -13.97 42.89 -12.57
CA PRO A 744 -14.05 41.48 -12.22
C PRO A 744 -14.11 41.27 -10.70
N ALA A 745 -14.99 40.39 -10.22
CA ALA A 745 -15.23 40.19 -8.78
C ALA A 745 -13.96 39.82 -7.97
N TRP A 746 -12.99 39.17 -8.61
CA TRP A 746 -11.71 38.82 -7.99
C TRP A 746 -10.81 40.03 -7.69
N ALA A 747 -11.03 41.20 -8.30
CA ALA A 747 -10.21 42.38 -8.05
C ALA A 747 -10.34 42.86 -6.60
N ALA A 748 -11.49 42.59 -5.95
CA ALA A 748 -11.70 42.79 -4.53
C ALA A 748 -10.99 41.72 -3.67
N THR A 749 -10.96 40.45 -4.11
CA THR A 749 -10.29 39.35 -3.36
C THR A 749 -8.76 39.38 -3.50
N ALA A 750 -8.23 39.97 -4.58
CA ALA A 750 -6.80 40.23 -4.76
C ALA A 750 -6.21 41.19 -3.69
N GLY A 751 -7.06 41.88 -2.93
CA GLY A 751 -6.67 42.82 -1.86
C GLY A 751 -5.85 42.23 -0.71
N GLY A 752 -5.66 40.90 -0.65
CA GLY A 752 -4.71 40.24 0.25
C GLY A 752 -3.24 40.34 -0.17
N ALA A 753 -2.94 40.72 -1.41
CA ALA A 753 -1.56 40.94 -1.85
C ALA A 753 -0.93 42.14 -1.12
N SER A 754 0.25 41.94 -0.53
CA SER A 754 1.01 42.99 0.17
C SER A 754 2.42 43.10 -0.37
N CYS A 755 2.97 44.32 -0.37
CA CYS A 755 4.34 44.59 -0.76
C CYS A 755 5.33 44.03 0.28
N TRP A 756 6.42 43.43 -0.18
CA TRP A 756 7.54 42.97 0.64
C TRP A 756 8.78 43.83 0.43
N GLU A 757 9.03 44.20 -0.83
CA GLU A 757 10.06 45.16 -1.23
C GLU A 757 9.44 46.31 -2.05
N PRO A 758 10.05 47.51 -2.06
CA PRO A 758 11.18 47.92 -1.22
C PRO A 758 10.78 48.12 0.24
N LEU A 759 11.75 48.16 1.16
CA LEU A 759 11.52 48.26 2.62
C LEU A 759 10.50 49.35 3.05
N PRO A 760 10.45 50.56 2.46
CA PRO A 760 9.50 51.60 2.88
C PRO A 760 8.02 51.24 2.70
N VAL A 761 7.69 50.25 1.85
CA VAL A 761 6.31 49.79 1.61
C VAL A 761 6.05 48.37 2.14
N ARG A 762 6.99 47.78 2.87
CA ARG A 762 6.87 46.40 3.36
C ARG A 762 5.68 46.25 4.31
N GLY A 763 4.84 45.25 4.04
CA GLY A 763 3.59 44.99 4.76
C GLY A 763 2.39 45.86 4.31
N ILE A 764 2.58 46.83 3.42
CA ILE A 764 1.48 47.63 2.88
C ILE A 764 0.75 46.82 1.79
N PRO A 765 -0.59 46.70 1.82
CA PRO A 765 -1.36 46.08 0.73
C PRO A 765 -1.05 46.76 -0.61
N VAL A 766 -0.91 45.98 -1.69
CA VAL A 766 -0.44 46.50 -3.00
C VAL A 766 -1.25 47.73 -3.44
N TYR A 767 -2.58 47.68 -3.36
CA TYR A 767 -3.46 48.80 -3.74
C TYR A 767 -3.30 50.11 -2.92
N LYS A 768 -2.59 50.06 -1.78
CA LYS A 768 -2.26 51.21 -0.93
C LYS A 768 -0.81 51.70 -1.08
N ALA A 769 0.04 51.01 -1.85
CA ALA A 769 1.41 51.45 -2.08
C ALA A 769 1.44 52.82 -2.81
N PRO A 770 2.38 53.74 -2.49
CA PRO A 770 2.51 55.01 -3.20
C PRO A 770 2.78 54.80 -4.70
N GLU A 771 2.17 55.61 -5.55
CA GLU A 771 2.29 55.48 -7.01
C GLU A 771 3.75 55.61 -7.48
N GLU A 772 4.55 56.45 -6.80
CA GLU A 772 6.00 56.58 -7.03
C GLU A 772 6.77 55.26 -6.87
N THR A 773 6.30 54.33 -6.02
CA THR A 773 6.98 53.06 -5.76
C THR A 773 6.67 51.99 -6.81
N VAL A 774 5.46 52.01 -7.37
CA VAL A 774 5.00 51.06 -8.41
C VAL A 774 5.02 51.65 -9.82
N GLY A 775 5.31 52.94 -9.96
CA GLY A 775 5.27 53.67 -11.22
C GLY A 775 6.42 53.33 -12.15
N CYS A 776 6.19 53.54 -13.46
CA CYS A 776 7.20 53.36 -14.51
C CYS A 776 7.86 54.69 -14.94
N GLU A 777 7.62 55.80 -14.23
CA GLU A 777 8.22 57.08 -14.60
C GLU A 777 9.72 57.03 -14.38
N ALA A 778 10.48 57.15 -15.47
CA ALA A 778 11.93 57.25 -15.38
C ALA A 778 12.28 58.48 -14.56
N SER A 779 13.02 58.29 -13.46
CA SER A 779 13.47 59.42 -12.65
C SER A 779 14.22 60.41 -13.54
N TRP A 780 14.05 61.72 -13.29
CA TRP A 780 14.78 62.75 -14.05
C TRP A 780 16.30 62.51 -14.03
N GLY A 781 16.84 61.91 -12.96
CA GLY A 781 18.24 61.47 -12.89
C GLY A 781 18.61 60.39 -13.92
N THR A 782 17.72 59.42 -14.19
CA THR A 782 17.94 58.40 -15.22
C THR A 782 17.92 59.00 -16.62
N VAL A 783 17.00 59.96 -16.88
CA VAL A 783 16.93 60.70 -18.15
C VAL A 783 18.19 61.55 -18.35
N LEU A 784 18.64 62.26 -17.31
CA LEU A 784 19.87 63.07 -17.34
C LEU A 784 21.14 62.21 -17.53
N MET A 785 21.21 61.03 -16.90
CA MET A 785 22.32 60.09 -17.09
C MET A 785 22.37 59.55 -18.53
N VAL A 786 21.26 59.08 -19.09
CA VAL A 786 21.22 58.53 -20.46
C VAL A 786 21.51 59.63 -21.49
N THR A 787 20.92 60.81 -21.35
CA THR A 787 21.22 61.95 -22.24
C THR A 787 22.69 62.41 -22.11
N GLY A 788 23.26 62.43 -20.91
CA GLY A 788 24.69 62.69 -20.67
C GLY A 788 25.61 61.67 -21.33
N VAL A 789 25.31 60.37 -21.22
CA VAL A 789 26.08 59.30 -21.89
C VAL A 789 25.99 59.42 -23.41
N VAL A 790 24.80 59.63 -23.97
CA VAL A 790 24.62 59.84 -25.42
C VAL A 790 25.37 61.07 -25.92
N LEU A 791 25.32 62.20 -25.19
CA LEU A 791 26.10 63.39 -25.50
C LEU A 791 27.61 63.12 -25.43
N SER A 792 28.09 62.38 -24.42
CA SER A 792 29.50 62.02 -24.30
C SER A 792 29.98 61.18 -25.48
N LEU A 793 29.21 60.14 -25.86
CA LEU A 793 29.50 59.30 -27.01
C LEU A 793 29.50 60.11 -28.31
N PHE A 794 28.55 61.04 -28.46
CA PHE A 794 28.50 61.95 -29.61
C PHE A 794 29.76 62.84 -29.68
N THR A 795 30.17 63.45 -28.57
CA THR A 795 31.39 64.28 -28.51
C THR A 795 32.67 63.47 -28.78
N VAL A 796 32.79 62.25 -28.24
CA VAL A 796 33.91 61.34 -28.52
C VAL A 796 33.94 60.95 -30.00
N THR A 797 32.78 60.64 -30.60
CA THR A 797 32.69 60.29 -32.03
C THR A 797 33.09 61.49 -32.90
N CYS A 798 32.63 62.70 -32.59
CA CYS A 798 33.06 63.92 -33.27
C CYS A 798 34.56 64.21 -33.10
N ALA A 799 35.13 63.98 -31.90
CA ALA A 799 36.56 64.16 -31.65
C ALA A 799 37.43 63.17 -32.43
N ILE A 800 37.00 61.89 -32.53
CA ILE A 800 37.67 60.88 -33.35
C ILE A 800 37.63 61.26 -34.83
N LEU A 801 36.48 61.70 -35.35
CA LEU A 801 36.35 62.15 -36.73
C LEU A 801 37.20 63.40 -37.02
N PHE A 802 37.34 64.31 -36.05
CA PHE A 802 38.20 65.49 -36.16
C PHE A 802 39.70 65.11 -36.16
N TYR A 803 40.13 64.21 -35.28
CA TYR A 803 41.52 63.73 -35.24
C TYR A 803 41.90 62.89 -36.47
N CYS A 804 41.01 62.03 -36.95
CA CYS A 804 41.23 61.21 -38.16
C CYS A 804 41.15 62.02 -39.46
N GLY A 805 40.63 63.25 -39.44
CA GLY A 805 40.58 64.15 -40.59
C GLY A 805 41.86 64.96 -40.85
N GLY A 806 42.84 64.90 -39.93
CA GLY A 806 43.99 65.82 -39.85
C GLY A 806 45.27 65.43 -40.61
N GLY A 807 45.19 64.96 -41.85
CA GLY A 807 46.35 64.71 -42.74
C GLY A 807 47.14 63.41 -42.46
N GLY A 808 47.96 62.87 -43.38
CA GLY A 808 48.16 63.24 -44.79
C GLY A 808 49.53 62.80 -45.34
N ARG A 809 49.53 61.88 -46.35
CA ARG A 809 50.67 61.48 -47.24
C ARG A 809 51.74 60.57 -46.58
N TRP A 810 51.79 59.28 -46.93
CA TRP A 810 52.47 58.64 -48.10
C TRP A 810 53.96 58.31 -47.85
N CYS A 811 54.33 57.00 -47.87
CA CYS A 811 55.26 56.43 -48.87
C CYS A 811 55.41 54.89 -48.81
N ARG A 812 55.72 54.33 -49.98
CA ARG A 812 56.11 52.93 -50.33
C ARG A 812 57.66 52.76 -50.20
N PRO A 813 58.31 51.71 -50.77
CA PRO A 813 58.17 50.24 -50.66
C PRO A 813 59.54 49.53 -50.39
N GLU A 814 59.59 48.20 -50.27
CA GLU A 814 60.44 47.26 -51.08
C GLU A 814 60.42 45.80 -50.54
N THR A 815 61.06 44.87 -51.24
CA THR A 815 60.85 43.40 -51.23
C THR A 815 62.15 42.59 -51.04
N THR A 816 62.02 41.25 -51.07
CA THR A 816 63.04 40.15 -51.06
C THR A 816 63.43 39.64 -49.65
N ASP A 817 63.71 38.34 -49.41
CA ASP A 817 64.12 37.22 -50.27
C ASP A 817 63.47 35.85 -49.95
N THR A 818 63.53 34.93 -50.91
CA THR A 818 63.49 33.44 -50.76
C THR A 818 64.54 32.85 -51.71
N PRO A 819 65.10 31.63 -51.51
CA PRO A 819 64.65 30.52 -52.36
C PRO A 819 64.94 29.06 -51.91
N SER A 820 64.04 28.13 -52.30
CA SER A 820 64.35 26.77 -52.81
C SER A 820 63.06 26.09 -53.31
N SER A 821 62.96 25.43 -54.47
CA SER A 821 63.85 25.29 -55.64
C SER A 821 63.09 24.68 -56.84
N ARG A 822 63.23 25.24 -58.06
CA ARG A 822 63.23 24.65 -59.44
C ARG A 822 62.27 23.45 -59.79
N SER A 823 61.63 23.37 -60.98
CA SER A 823 61.78 24.10 -62.26
C SER A 823 60.69 23.79 -63.31
N ASN A 824 60.34 24.81 -64.14
CA ASN A 824 59.96 24.84 -65.59
C ASN A 824 58.96 23.80 -66.17
N GLY A 825 57.93 24.10 -66.99
CA GLY A 825 57.48 25.30 -67.76
C GLY A 825 56.52 24.84 -68.92
N LEU A 826 56.03 25.59 -69.93
CA LEU A 826 55.97 27.03 -70.28
C LEU A 826 55.17 27.19 -71.62
N LYS A 827 54.04 27.97 -71.72
CA LYS A 827 53.65 28.83 -72.89
C LYS A 827 52.32 29.61 -72.78
N ASP A 828 52.26 30.73 -73.53
CA ASP A 828 51.45 31.97 -73.35
C ASP A 828 50.07 32.08 -74.07
N HIS A 829 49.22 33.05 -73.67
CA HIS A 829 48.73 34.19 -74.53
C HIS A 829 47.81 35.24 -73.83
N TYR A 830 47.69 36.44 -74.45
CA TYR A 830 47.13 37.77 -74.04
C TYR A 830 45.61 37.98 -74.42
N PRO A 831 44.91 39.15 -74.20
CA PRO A 831 44.83 40.15 -73.11
C PRO A 831 43.38 40.69 -72.77
N GLN A 832 43.25 41.93 -72.23
CA GLN A 832 42.11 42.57 -71.50
C GLN A 832 41.07 43.45 -72.33
N PRO A 833 40.37 44.52 -71.80
CA PRO A 833 39.03 44.58 -71.13
C PRO A 833 38.11 45.72 -71.76
N PRO A 834 37.41 46.68 -71.07
CA PRO A 834 36.55 46.75 -69.84
C PRO A 834 35.16 47.47 -70.08
N GLN A 835 34.36 47.73 -69.01
CA GLN A 835 33.46 48.91 -68.71
C GLN A 835 32.13 48.51 -67.99
N ASN A 836 31.30 49.39 -67.37
CA ASN A 836 31.49 50.44 -66.34
C ASN A 836 30.10 50.98 -65.84
N ASN A 837 30.00 51.53 -64.62
CA ASN A 837 28.95 52.46 -64.09
C ASN A 837 27.45 52.00 -63.98
N MET A 838 26.50 52.65 -63.26
CA MET A 838 26.45 53.42 -61.98
C MET A 838 24.97 53.88 -61.68
N TYR A 839 24.66 54.28 -60.42
CA TYR A 839 23.59 55.21 -59.94
C TYR A 839 22.16 54.78 -59.45
N HIS A 840 21.84 55.22 -58.20
CA HIS A 840 20.61 55.88 -57.63
C HIS A 840 19.17 55.31 -57.86
N GLN A 841 18.12 55.54 -57.03
CA GLN A 841 17.89 56.32 -55.78
C GLN A 841 16.59 55.90 -54.99
N HIS A 842 16.60 56.12 -53.66
CA HIS A 842 15.50 56.51 -52.71
C HIS A 842 14.00 56.06 -52.75
N HIS A 843 13.54 55.63 -51.55
CA HIS A 843 12.34 56.06 -50.76
C HIS A 843 10.92 55.37 -50.80
N LEU A 844 10.53 54.88 -49.60
CA LEU A 844 9.28 55.10 -48.80
C LEU A 844 7.91 54.46 -49.12
N LEU A 845 7.52 53.52 -48.23
CA LEU A 845 6.31 53.43 -47.38
C LEU A 845 4.85 53.25 -47.91
N HIS A 846 4.20 52.26 -47.26
CA HIS A 846 2.82 52.19 -46.71
C HIS A 846 1.59 51.71 -47.52
N HIS A 847 0.96 50.65 -46.96
CA HIS A 847 -0.47 50.23 -47.04
C HIS A 847 -1.03 49.77 -48.41
N HIS A 848 -2.09 48.93 -48.55
CA HIS A 848 -3.15 48.46 -47.65
C HIS A 848 -3.76 47.08 -48.12
N HIS A 849 -4.41 46.35 -47.18
CA HIS A 849 -5.57 45.42 -47.36
C HIS A 849 -5.53 44.04 -48.08
N MET A 850 -6.17 43.06 -47.40
CA MET A 850 -6.99 41.87 -47.84
C MET A 850 -6.51 41.00 -49.02
N GLY A 851 -6.62 39.66 -49.04
CA GLY A 851 -7.24 38.64 -48.17
C GLY A 851 -7.48 37.34 -48.98
N LEU A 852 -7.90 36.24 -48.32
CA LEU A 852 -8.29 34.91 -48.88
C LEU A 852 -7.17 33.93 -49.33
N GLY A 853 -7.28 32.68 -48.86
CA GLY A 853 -7.09 31.48 -49.69
C GLY A 853 -5.75 30.70 -49.59
N PRO A 854 -5.77 29.36 -49.49
CA PRO A 854 -4.58 28.48 -49.41
C PRO A 854 -4.28 27.81 -50.80
N PRO A 855 -3.39 26.79 -50.98
CA PRO A 855 -2.55 26.06 -50.00
C PRO A 855 -1.08 25.75 -50.43
N HIS A 856 -0.38 25.01 -49.55
CA HIS A 856 0.73 24.05 -49.81
C HIS A 856 2.14 24.51 -50.28
N MET A 857 3.09 24.34 -49.34
CA MET A 857 4.26 23.42 -49.42
C MET A 857 5.62 23.96 -49.93
N TRP A 858 6.69 23.31 -49.44
CA TRP A 858 8.14 23.55 -49.65
C TRP A 858 8.73 24.76 -48.92
N THR A 859 9.83 24.70 -48.15
CA THR A 859 10.60 23.65 -47.43
C THR A 859 11.81 24.40 -46.85
N ASP A 860 12.15 24.18 -45.58
CA ASP A 860 13.35 24.71 -44.91
C ASP A 860 14.37 23.56 -44.74
N PRO A 861 15.68 23.74 -44.98
CA PRO A 861 16.68 22.70 -44.77
C PRO A 861 17.29 22.73 -43.34
N ASP A 862 18.14 21.73 -43.08
CA ASP A 862 19.09 21.64 -41.95
C ASP A 862 18.54 21.22 -40.56
N GLN A 863 18.21 19.94 -40.46
CA GLN A 863 18.30 19.15 -39.23
C GLN A 863 19.51 18.20 -39.30
N VAL A 864 20.27 18.10 -38.21
CA VAL A 864 21.33 17.09 -38.01
C VAL A 864 20.88 16.10 -36.93
N VAL A 865 21.02 14.81 -37.22
CA VAL A 865 20.41 13.67 -36.51
C VAL A 865 21.45 12.90 -35.69
N PRO A 866 21.07 12.33 -34.53
CA PRO A 866 21.57 11.03 -34.07
C PRO A 866 20.45 9.95 -34.07
N PRO A 867 20.79 8.65 -34.19
CA PRO A 867 19.89 7.68 -34.83
C PRO A 867 18.96 6.89 -33.90
N GLU A 868 17.77 6.57 -34.42
CA GLU A 868 16.91 5.48 -33.94
C GLU A 868 17.11 4.21 -34.80
N TYR A 869 16.85 3.04 -34.23
CA TYR A 869 16.80 1.76 -34.96
C TYR A 869 15.34 1.43 -35.31
N GLU A 870 15.06 1.19 -36.58
CA GLU A 870 13.72 0.86 -37.08
C GLU A 870 13.31 -0.59 -36.77
N TYR A 871 12.02 -0.79 -36.47
CA TYR A 871 11.33 -2.06 -36.66
C TYR A 871 10.53 -2.01 -37.97
N SER A 872 10.76 -2.97 -38.87
CA SER A 872 9.95 -3.15 -40.08
C SER A 872 9.29 -4.53 -40.13
N THR A 873 8.01 -4.56 -40.47
CA THR A 873 7.20 -5.76 -40.69
C THR A 873 7.32 -6.29 -42.12
N THR A 874 7.35 -7.61 -42.34
CA THR A 874 6.53 -8.33 -43.37
C THR A 874 6.77 -9.85 -43.34
N ASP A 875 5.80 -10.59 -43.90
CA ASP A 875 5.71 -12.06 -43.90
C ASP A 875 6.68 -12.81 -44.83
N GLY A 876 6.99 -14.06 -44.43
CA GLY A 876 6.85 -15.24 -45.29
C GLY A 876 7.89 -15.54 -46.38
N GLY A 877 8.78 -16.51 -46.14
CA GLY A 877 9.59 -17.12 -47.22
C GLY A 877 10.55 -18.22 -46.77
N VAL A 878 10.23 -19.49 -47.05
CA VAL A 878 11.09 -20.66 -46.73
C VAL A 878 12.15 -20.87 -47.81
N ILE A 879 13.45 -20.78 -47.46
CA ILE A 879 14.54 -21.49 -48.15
C ILE A 879 15.58 -21.98 -47.13
N SER A 880 15.85 -23.28 -47.13
CA SER A 880 16.85 -23.94 -46.27
C SER A 880 18.13 -24.32 -47.03
N VAL A 881 19.32 -23.84 -46.62
CA VAL A 881 20.61 -24.39 -47.09
C VAL A 881 21.71 -24.38 -45.99
N LYS A 882 22.08 -25.58 -45.54
CA LYS A 882 23.41 -26.05 -45.06
C LYS A 882 24.32 -25.15 -44.18
N LYS A 883 24.56 -25.62 -42.95
CA LYS A 883 25.89 -25.66 -42.29
C LYS A 883 26.88 -26.51 -43.16
N PRO A 884 28.22 -26.28 -43.16
CA PRO A 884 29.03 -26.49 -41.94
C PRO A 884 30.33 -25.66 -41.76
N SER A 885 30.87 -25.72 -40.53
CA SER A 885 32.31 -25.78 -40.16
C SER A 885 33.28 -24.68 -40.65
N THR A 886 34.09 -24.06 -39.81
CA THR A 886 35.17 -24.69 -39.01
C THR A 886 35.81 -23.66 -38.07
N SER A 887 36.49 -24.13 -37.00
CA SER A 887 37.69 -23.53 -36.35
C SER A 887 37.70 -22.07 -35.85
N ASN A 888 38.47 -21.66 -34.84
CA ASN A 888 39.05 -22.25 -33.61
C ASN A 888 39.78 -21.10 -32.88
N SER A 889 40.27 -21.32 -31.65
CA SER A 889 41.17 -20.45 -30.84
C SER A 889 40.65 -19.05 -30.46
N LEU A 890 40.57 -18.64 -29.18
CA LEU A 890 41.56 -18.59 -28.07
C LEU A 890 42.62 -17.49 -28.21
N GLY A 891 42.68 -16.58 -27.23
CA GLY A 891 43.69 -15.52 -27.07
C GLY A 891 43.08 -14.22 -26.49
N VAL A 892 42.86 -14.04 -25.18
CA VAL A 892 43.81 -13.89 -24.04
C VAL A 892 44.42 -12.47 -23.96
N TYR A 893 43.89 -11.66 -23.02
CA TYR A 893 44.46 -10.42 -22.41
C TYR A 893 44.61 -9.23 -23.40
N VAL A 894 44.43 -7.96 -23.00
CA VAL A 894 44.61 -7.30 -21.69
C VAL A 894 43.35 -6.57 -21.25
#